data_AF-A0A968TY49-F1
#
_entry.id   AF-A0A968TY49-F1
#
_cell.length_a   1.000
_cell.length_b   1.000
_cell.length_c   1.000
_cell.angle_alpha   90.00
_cell.angle_beta   90.00
_cell.angle_gamma   90.00
#
_symmetry.space_group_name_H-M   'P 1'
#
loop_
_entity.id
_entity.type
_entity.pdbx_description
1 polymer ?
#
loop_
_entity_poly.entity_id
_entity_poly.type
_entity_poly.pdbx_seq_one_letter_code
_entity_poly.pdbx_strand_id
1 'polypeptide(L)'
;MIVFNPQELDGLIETLSHQPGRITAVVVPAGSGDALLEQLRERLGELEIEIAPRSESPFILGRRAAELGYSGQDWLFVLRFDEPGHFESHTKALEYWHSLNYQREALASGTVRTCLLLNEETALGLARGADDLWDWTTVFRFPEAIETSVRSPVDTDQLIWDQLEKQLPASESDLALLRSQWQRAQRAGLPQPDVVLNYAVPFFLALPTANAAEALEIWKQCLVSKAASELSPETRLLVARKLMVLAGLKELEGQRDALVSDAIEAAEAAVATLESKTTNRPEAFEPAFAAALSAASKLHQDAGRFALALNEIEKCLEILTRVAESEEKPAELLVTYDKRRWALKFLIQAQHDHELPLLEQVESLRATEGPSLDKGLRSDALGAALEIAISQLYEQTPGGYGALLAAWLLSDEAQLEGPQCEDLLAYDPVSYCKALEAVWLLTAYTPWQQLLIEPLAQTWAMNGAGCSGIREQLVGWLLHFLGAESGSKDRETEEQLGGWGRLHWVAIKVFGYRYEPELLHVFCRCISSLCSRDDVQRSLWYSTTSYLGFMLRWSFQEPSLEPLAGTAADPESSAAAQAAAWLLAHELRQTELPEILRPIPGTAPFAALTSLLARSSGGQTWMLPARPAEELADLVLEWGFAWLADDPRVPPLRGRAYETWAAQLGSRAQTASQTWSLWQAGVDASPEHHVRRLQTLRSCRSDKEIALHALVAHMSGMLPELELIGKELLANERQLERLLGVSLLAWHPNGDRWLEPLTETDPSTWVREHAHWAIAVCRQERDRQAGLDELKPRFSEQLDWRGVIGRDLEKYCRGEDISRHLDLGEKGVPWLVA
;
A
#
# COMPACT_ATOMS: atom_id res chain seq x y z
N MET A 1 38.69 -5.40 35.74
CA MET A 1 40.02 -5.23 35.11
C MET A 1 39.82 -5.12 33.60
N ILE A 2 40.13 -3.96 33.02
CA ILE A 2 39.98 -3.74 31.57
C ILE A 2 41.14 -4.44 30.85
N VAL A 3 40.84 -5.25 29.85
CA VAL A 3 41.84 -5.96 29.04
C VAL A 3 41.79 -5.40 27.62
N PHE A 4 42.92 -4.87 27.13
CA PHE A 4 43.07 -4.38 25.77
C PHE A 4 43.64 -5.49 24.88
N ASN A 5 43.22 -5.57 23.61
CA ASN A 5 43.84 -6.46 22.63
C ASN A 5 45.36 -6.18 22.56
N PRO A 6 46.22 -7.18 22.85
CA PRO A 6 47.67 -6.98 22.87
C PRO A 6 48.24 -6.49 21.53
N GLN A 7 47.73 -6.99 20.41
CA GLN A 7 48.25 -6.65 19.07
C GLN A 7 47.95 -5.18 18.72
N GLU A 8 46.74 -4.73 18.98
CA GLU A 8 46.33 -3.33 18.76
C GLU A 8 47.05 -2.39 19.73
N LEU A 9 47.23 -2.82 20.98
CA LEU A 9 47.98 -2.05 21.97
C LEU A 9 49.46 -1.94 21.58
N ASP A 10 50.07 -3.02 21.10
CA ASP A 10 51.44 -3.00 20.59
C ASP A 10 51.58 -2.08 19.38
N GLY A 11 50.63 -2.14 18.43
CA GLY A 11 50.61 -1.24 17.26
C GLY A 11 50.43 0.23 17.63
N LEU A 12 49.59 0.52 18.64
CA LEU A 12 49.44 1.87 19.20
C LEU A 12 50.75 2.36 19.83
N ILE A 13 51.39 1.52 20.66
CA ILE A 13 52.67 1.84 21.32
C ILE A 13 53.77 2.08 20.28
N GLU A 14 53.87 1.23 19.26
CA GLU A 14 54.84 1.39 18.16
C GLU A 14 54.63 2.72 17.42
N THR A 15 53.38 3.03 17.08
CA THR A 15 53.01 4.28 16.38
C THR A 15 53.38 5.50 17.22
N LEU A 16 53.00 5.51 18.50
CA LEU A 16 53.32 6.62 19.40
C LEU A 16 54.82 6.74 19.69
N SER A 17 55.57 5.64 19.74
CA SER A 17 57.01 5.67 20.01
C SER A 17 57.81 6.27 18.85
N HIS A 18 57.46 5.91 17.61
CA HIS A 18 58.32 6.14 16.45
C HIS A 18 57.90 7.28 15.53
N GLN A 19 56.72 7.88 15.73
CA GLN A 19 56.17 8.85 14.79
C GLN A 19 55.86 10.21 15.47
N PRO A 20 56.88 11.03 15.80
CA PRO A 20 56.65 12.40 16.26
C PRO A 20 55.94 13.22 15.18
N GLY A 21 55.10 14.16 15.61
CA GLY A 21 54.27 14.99 14.72
C GLY A 21 53.06 14.27 14.14
N ARG A 22 52.73 13.04 14.55
CA ARG A 22 51.49 12.38 14.14
C ARG A 22 50.36 12.58 15.13
N ILE A 23 49.16 12.59 14.55
CA ILE A 23 47.89 12.55 15.27
C ILE A 23 47.39 11.10 15.24
N THR A 24 47.05 10.57 16.41
CA THR A 24 46.51 9.22 16.58
C THR A 24 45.17 9.33 17.29
N ALA A 25 44.16 8.60 16.85
CA ALA A 25 42.90 8.47 17.57
C ALA A 25 42.79 7.07 18.14
N VAL A 26 42.31 6.98 19.38
CA VAL A 26 42.05 5.71 20.04
C VAL A 26 40.61 5.69 20.52
N VAL A 27 39.82 4.81 19.94
CA VAL A 27 38.41 4.64 20.28
C VAL A 27 38.30 3.58 21.37
N VAL A 28 37.82 3.98 22.54
CA VAL A 28 37.60 3.13 23.71
C VAL A 28 36.15 3.21 24.18
N PRO A 29 35.62 2.16 24.83
CA PRO A 29 34.36 2.24 25.56
C PRO A 29 34.41 3.35 26.62
N ALA A 30 33.27 3.97 26.87
CA ALA A 30 33.13 5.00 27.90
C ALA A 30 33.64 4.49 29.25
N GLY A 31 34.55 5.25 29.88
CA GLY A 31 35.15 4.90 31.18
C GLY A 31 36.46 4.10 31.10
N SER A 32 36.88 3.65 29.90
CA SER A 32 38.10 2.84 29.75
C SER A 32 39.37 3.64 29.44
N GLY A 33 39.25 4.96 29.21
CA GLY A 33 40.38 5.83 28.86
C GLY A 33 41.47 5.91 29.93
N ASP A 34 41.11 5.88 31.21
CA ASP A 34 42.09 5.96 32.31
C ASP A 34 42.97 4.71 32.40
N ALA A 35 42.37 3.52 32.21
CA ALA A 35 43.11 2.27 32.16
C ALA A 35 44.08 2.22 30.97
N LEU A 36 43.67 2.75 29.81
CA LEU A 36 44.56 2.88 28.66
C LEU A 36 45.71 3.84 28.96
N LEU A 37 45.43 5.00 29.58
CA LEU A 37 46.47 5.98 29.92
C LEU A 37 47.50 5.43 30.91
N GLU A 38 47.08 4.59 31.85
CA GLU A 38 47.99 3.90 32.76
C GLU A 38 48.91 2.93 32.00
N GLN A 39 48.37 2.15 31.05
CA GLN A 39 49.15 1.28 30.17
C GLN A 39 50.13 2.07 29.27
N LEU A 40 49.69 3.22 28.73
CA LEU A 40 50.56 4.09 27.92
C LEU A 40 51.71 4.66 28.75
N ARG A 41 51.45 5.11 30.00
CA ARG A 41 52.49 5.60 30.92
C ARG A 41 53.53 4.52 31.22
N GLU A 42 53.08 3.31 31.49
CA GLU A 42 53.97 2.19 31.81
C GLU A 42 54.86 1.82 30.63
N ARG A 43 54.30 1.81 29.41
CA ARG A 43 54.98 1.27 28.22
C ARG A 43 55.77 2.30 27.40
N LEU A 44 55.39 3.58 27.44
CA LEU A 44 56.06 4.63 26.66
C LEU A 44 57.23 5.29 27.40
N GLY A 45 57.36 5.08 28.72
CA GLY A 45 58.56 5.26 29.54
C GLY A 45 59.27 6.62 29.52
N GLU A 46 59.85 6.98 28.38
CA GLU A 46 60.63 8.20 28.15
C GLU A 46 59.79 9.39 27.67
N LEU A 47 58.55 9.14 27.22
CA LEU A 47 57.61 10.16 26.75
C LEU A 47 56.90 10.83 27.93
N GLU A 48 57.01 12.16 28.02
CA GLU A 48 56.22 12.94 28.97
C GLU A 48 54.77 13.04 28.47
N ILE A 49 53.80 12.72 29.34
CA ILE A 49 52.38 12.69 28.98
C ILE A 49 51.66 13.90 29.57
N GLU A 50 51.21 14.79 28.70
CA GLU A 50 50.40 15.96 29.06
C GLU A 50 48.94 15.71 28.66
N ILE A 51 48.03 15.76 29.63
CA ILE A 51 46.59 15.63 29.38
C ILE A 51 45.97 17.03 29.29
N ALA A 52 45.35 17.35 28.16
CA ALA A 52 44.71 18.63 27.96
C ALA A 52 43.46 18.81 28.86
N PRO A 53 43.24 20.02 29.41
CA PRO A 53 41.99 20.33 30.09
C PRO A 53 40.80 20.27 29.13
N ARG A 54 39.73 19.60 29.55
CA ARG A 54 38.55 19.31 28.71
C ARG A 54 37.80 20.56 28.24
N SER A 55 37.89 21.65 29.00
CA SER A 55 37.21 22.91 28.69
C SER A 55 38.01 23.83 27.75
N GLU A 56 39.20 23.44 27.30
CA GLU A 56 39.99 24.26 26.40
C GLU A 56 39.41 24.27 24.98
N SER A 57 39.33 25.47 24.40
CA SER A 57 38.93 25.65 23.02
C SER A 57 39.99 25.07 22.06
N PRO A 58 39.61 24.61 20.85
CA PRO A 58 40.54 24.02 19.90
C PRO A 58 41.78 24.89 19.60
N PHE A 59 41.61 26.21 19.50
CA PHE A 59 42.71 27.15 19.28
C PHE A 59 43.78 27.10 20.39
N ILE A 60 43.36 27.02 21.65
CA ILE A 60 44.28 26.93 22.79
C ILE A 60 45.00 25.58 22.79
N LEU A 61 44.29 24.50 22.44
CA LEU A 61 44.88 23.17 22.30
C LEU A 61 45.95 23.14 21.21
N GLY A 62 45.68 23.72 20.04
CA GLY A 62 46.65 23.86 18.96
C GLY A 62 47.90 24.63 19.39
N ARG A 63 47.72 25.78 20.06
CA ARG A 63 48.83 26.58 20.57
C ARG A 63 49.67 25.81 21.60
N ARG A 64 49.01 25.11 22.52
CA ARG A 64 49.69 24.31 23.56
C ARG A 64 50.47 23.14 22.97
N ALA A 65 49.90 22.43 21.99
CA ALA A 65 50.63 21.40 21.25
C ALA A 65 51.89 21.95 20.58
N ALA A 66 51.80 23.14 19.98
CA ALA A 66 52.96 23.81 19.39
C ALA A 66 54.01 24.21 20.43
N GLU A 67 53.60 24.78 21.57
CA GLU A 67 54.51 25.11 22.67
C GLU A 67 55.27 23.87 23.18
N LEU A 68 54.58 22.73 23.32
CA LEU A 68 55.20 21.44 23.68
C LEU A 68 56.16 20.95 22.58
N GLY A 69 55.74 21.02 21.30
CA GLY A 69 56.57 20.62 20.17
C GLY A 69 57.86 21.44 20.00
N TYR A 70 57.91 22.66 20.53
CA TYR A 70 59.11 23.52 20.53
C TYR A 70 59.96 23.40 21.80
N SER A 71 59.55 22.63 22.81
CA SER A 71 60.30 22.52 24.07
C SER A 71 61.59 21.71 23.92
N GLY A 72 61.75 20.97 22.82
CA GLY A 72 62.87 20.06 22.56
C GLY A 72 62.80 18.75 23.35
N GLN A 73 61.72 18.52 24.09
CA GLN A 73 61.40 17.25 24.72
C GLN A 73 60.35 16.49 23.89
N ASP A 74 60.33 15.17 24.02
CA ASP A 74 59.32 14.32 23.40
C ASP A 74 58.08 14.25 24.29
N TRP A 75 56.95 14.74 23.77
CA TRP A 75 55.68 14.81 24.47
C TRP A 75 54.62 13.94 23.79
N LEU A 76 53.79 13.29 24.61
CA LEU A 76 52.49 12.76 24.21
C LEU A 76 51.40 13.69 24.76
N PHE A 77 50.77 14.45 23.87
CA PHE A 77 49.67 15.35 24.20
C PHE A 77 48.32 14.65 24.00
N VAL A 78 47.58 14.43 25.09
CA VAL A 78 46.35 13.65 25.08
C VAL A 78 45.12 14.55 25.17
N LEU A 79 44.23 14.46 24.16
CA LEU A 79 42.93 15.12 24.14
C LEU A 79 41.83 14.11 24.44
N ARG A 80 40.99 14.37 25.46
CA ARG A 80 39.97 13.42 25.94
C ARG A 80 38.55 13.80 25.53
N PHE A 81 37.95 12.94 24.72
CA PHE A 81 36.57 12.95 24.27
C PHE A 81 35.87 11.59 24.52
N ASP A 82 36.49 10.73 25.34
CA ASP A 82 36.02 9.37 25.64
C ASP A 82 34.81 9.31 26.58
N GLU A 83 34.50 10.41 27.27
CA GLU A 83 33.36 10.47 28.17
C GLU A 83 32.02 10.72 27.44
N PRO A 84 30.94 10.07 27.89
CA PRO A 84 29.62 10.33 27.35
C PRO A 84 29.17 11.76 27.68
N GLY A 85 28.52 12.42 26.72
CA GLY A 85 28.03 13.78 26.90
C GLY A 85 29.09 14.87 26.91
N HIS A 86 30.27 14.63 26.32
CA HIS A 86 31.32 15.65 26.22
C HIS A 86 30.83 16.95 25.53
N PHE A 87 29.92 16.82 24.56
CA PHE A 87 29.31 17.96 23.87
C PHE A 87 27.84 18.11 24.28
N GLU A 88 27.40 19.35 24.54
CA GLU A 88 26.01 19.67 24.90
C GLU A 88 25.01 19.30 23.78
N SER A 89 25.47 19.27 22.52
CA SER A 89 24.66 18.91 21.36
C SER A 89 25.52 18.47 20.19
N HIS A 90 24.91 17.76 19.24
CA HIS A 90 25.56 17.35 17.99
C HIS A 90 26.10 18.55 17.18
N THR A 91 25.36 19.66 17.13
CA THR A 91 25.81 20.89 16.45
C THR A 91 27.06 21.46 17.10
N LYS A 92 27.12 21.51 18.43
CA LYS A 92 28.30 21.96 19.17
C LYS A 92 29.50 21.05 18.96
N ALA A 93 29.27 19.73 18.86
CA ALA A 93 30.30 18.77 18.50
C ALA A 93 30.88 19.07 17.10
N LEU A 94 30.02 19.25 16.09
CA LEU A 94 30.47 19.57 14.73
C LEU A 94 31.22 20.91 14.66
N GLU A 95 30.72 21.96 15.32
CA GLU A 95 31.43 23.25 15.43
C GLU A 95 32.82 23.09 16.04
N TYR A 96 32.93 22.28 17.10
CA TYR A 96 34.19 21.99 17.76
C TYR A 96 35.15 21.22 16.84
N TRP A 97 34.68 20.16 16.18
CA TRP A 97 35.48 19.36 15.25
C TRP A 97 35.96 20.19 14.05
N HIS A 98 35.10 21.01 13.46
CA HIS A 98 35.50 21.94 12.41
C HIS A 98 36.59 22.90 12.91
N SER A 99 36.44 23.45 14.12
CA SER A 99 37.44 24.35 14.69
C SER A 99 38.76 23.63 15.02
N LEU A 100 38.73 22.37 15.45
CA LEU A 100 39.91 21.56 15.72
C LEU A 100 40.63 21.16 14.43
N ASN A 101 39.90 20.93 13.34
CA ASN A 101 40.47 20.65 12.03
C ASN A 101 41.43 21.74 11.57
N TYR A 102 41.09 23.02 11.80
CA TYR A 102 41.97 24.15 11.50
C TYR A 102 43.27 24.17 12.33
N GLN A 103 43.37 23.37 13.40
CA GLN A 103 44.55 23.29 14.26
C GLN A 103 45.41 22.05 14.00
N ARG A 104 45.08 21.21 13.00
CA ARG A 104 45.77 19.94 12.73
C ARG A 104 47.29 20.07 12.60
N GLU A 105 47.78 21.13 11.94
CA GLU A 105 49.23 21.35 11.77
C GLU A 105 49.92 21.67 13.09
N ALA A 106 49.25 22.43 13.97
CA ALA A 106 49.75 22.75 15.29
C ALA A 106 49.75 21.52 16.22
N LEU A 107 48.70 20.69 16.12
CA LEU A 107 48.61 19.40 16.82
C LEU A 107 49.65 18.38 16.32
N ALA A 108 50.22 18.58 15.13
CA ALA A 108 51.21 17.73 14.49
C ALA A 108 52.64 18.35 14.53
N SER A 109 52.89 19.34 15.38
CA SER A 109 54.11 20.16 15.27
C SER A 109 55.31 19.63 16.07
N GLY A 110 56.47 19.59 15.41
CA GLY A 110 57.75 19.29 16.06
C GLY A 110 57.82 17.88 16.65
N THR A 111 58.16 17.77 17.93
CA THR A 111 58.33 16.51 18.66
C THR A 111 57.05 16.03 19.35
N VAL A 112 55.94 16.78 19.28
CA VAL A 112 54.70 16.41 19.95
C VAL A 112 53.99 15.26 19.20
N ARG A 113 53.44 14.30 19.94
CA ARG A 113 52.53 13.27 19.42
C ARG A 113 51.16 13.57 20.01
N THR A 114 50.15 13.78 19.17
CA THR A 114 48.80 14.07 19.68
C THR A 114 47.96 12.80 19.66
N CYS A 115 47.38 12.43 20.80
CA CYS A 115 46.49 11.28 20.95
C CYS A 115 45.07 11.75 21.30
N LEU A 116 44.11 11.49 20.42
CA LEU A 116 42.68 11.73 20.63
C LEU A 116 42.08 10.47 21.27
N LEU A 117 41.72 10.53 22.55
CA LEU A 117 40.93 9.48 23.19
C LEU A 117 39.46 9.73 22.90
N LEU A 118 38.83 8.85 22.15
CA LEU A 118 37.46 9.00 21.65
C LEU A 118 36.58 7.85 22.18
N ASN A 119 35.28 8.10 22.28
CA ASN A 119 34.27 7.05 22.28
C ASN A 119 33.65 6.92 20.88
N GLU A 120 32.76 5.96 20.67
CA GLU A 120 32.15 5.73 19.34
C GLU A 120 31.40 6.97 18.81
N GLU A 121 30.68 7.69 19.68
CA GLU A 121 29.93 8.89 19.29
C GLU A 121 30.86 10.01 18.82
N THR A 122 31.91 10.30 19.59
CA THR A 122 32.87 11.37 19.28
C THR A 122 33.77 11.01 18.11
N ALA A 123 34.08 9.73 17.89
CA ALA A 123 34.76 9.25 16.68
C ALA A 123 33.92 9.48 15.41
N LEU A 124 32.61 9.21 15.47
CA LEU A 124 31.70 9.54 14.37
C LEU A 124 31.60 11.05 14.14
N GLY A 125 31.59 11.84 15.22
CA GLY A 125 31.62 13.29 15.15
C GLY A 125 32.87 13.82 14.44
N LEU A 126 34.05 13.29 14.80
CA LEU A 126 35.33 13.64 14.17
C LEU A 126 35.31 13.30 12.67
N ALA A 127 34.89 12.10 12.30
CA ALA A 127 34.83 11.66 10.89
C ALA A 127 33.87 12.50 10.03
N ARG A 128 32.81 13.07 10.63
CA ARG A 128 31.83 13.92 9.90
C ARG A 128 32.19 15.40 9.88
N GLY A 129 32.71 15.91 11.00
CA GLY A 129 32.97 17.34 11.19
C GLY A 129 34.41 17.77 10.87
N ALA A 130 35.33 16.82 10.67
CA ALA A 130 36.74 17.11 10.44
C ALA A 130 37.38 16.05 9.54
N ASP A 131 36.87 15.91 8.33
CA ASP A 131 37.37 15.00 7.29
C ASP A 131 38.89 15.08 7.07
N ASP A 132 39.45 16.27 6.87
CA ASP A 132 40.90 16.44 6.70
C ASP A 132 41.71 15.93 7.92
N LEU A 133 41.24 16.22 9.15
CA LEU A 133 41.90 15.78 10.38
C LEU A 133 41.79 14.27 10.54
N TRP A 134 40.64 13.70 10.19
CA TRP A 134 40.41 12.26 10.19
C TRP A 134 41.37 11.54 9.25
N ASP A 135 41.58 12.06 8.04
CA ASP A 135 42.50 11.50 7.05
C ASP A 135 43.98 11.54 7.50
N TRP A 136 44.32 12.48 8.40
CA TRP A 136 45.65 12.59 8.99
C TRP A 136 45.85 11.70 10.23
N THR A 137 44.78 11.10 10.73
CA THR A 137 44.75 10.40 12.01
C THR A 137 44.84 8.89 11.82
N THR A 138 45.83 8.25 12.45
CA THR A 138 45.84 6.78 12.56
C THR A 138 44.86 6.36 13.66
N VAL A 139 43.90 5.48 13.35
CA VAL A 139 42.82 5.11 14.28
C VAL A 139 43.01 3.70 14.83
N PHE A 140 43.07 3.56 16.15
CA PHE A 140 43.05 2.29 16.88
C PHE A 140 41.71 2.12 17.60
N ARG A 141 41.15 0.92 17.62
CA ARG A 141 39.86 0.64 18.27
C ARG A 141 39.99 -0.50 19.27
N PHE A 142 39.49 -0.30 20.48
CA PHE A 142 39.50 -1.30 21.57
C PHE A 142 38.08 -1.62 22.05
N PRO A 143 37.19 -2.16 21.19
CA PRO A 143 35.79 -2.43 21.56
C PRO A 143 35.65 -3.45 22.70
N GLU A 144 36.66 -4.30 22.91
CA GLU A 144 36.73 -5.32 23.97
C GLU A 144 37.14 -4.79 25.34
N ALA A 145 37.55 -3.52 25.44
CA ALA A 145 37.99 -2.90 26.68
C ALA A 145 36.78 -2.57 27.61
N ILE A 146 35.96 -3.57 27.90
CA ILE A 146 34.84 -3.50 28.83
C ILE A 146 35.32 -4.06 30.18
N GLU A 147 34.87 -3.45 31.27
CA GLU A 147 35.17 -3.94 32.61
C GLU A 147 34.72 -5.40 32.74
N THR A 148 35.66 -6.31 33.01
CA THR A 148 35.39 -7.76 33.21
C THR A 148 34.42 -8.05 34.36
N SER A 149 34.08 -7.05 35.18
CA SER A 149 32.91 -7.10 36.05
C SER A 149 31.67 -6.58 35.31
N VAL A 150 31.01 -7.48 34.58
CA VAL A 150 29.56 -7.45 34.37
C VAL A 150 29.01 -6.17 33.71
N ARG A 151 28.93 -6.15 32.37
CA ARG A 151 27.63 -5.79 31.79
C ARG A 151 26.72 -6.97 32.09
N SER A 152 25.69 -6.74 32.89
CA SER A 152 24.72 -7.78 33.23
C SER A 152 24.14 -8.33 31.92
N PRO A 153 23.97 -9.66 31.77
CA PRO A 153 23.18 -10.26 30.69
C PRO A 153 21.83 -9.53 30.50
N VAL A 154 21.30 -8.95 31.58
CA VAL A 154 20.08 -8.14 31.64
C VAL A 154 20.07 -6.97 30.64
N ASP A 155 21.17 -6.27 30.38
CA ASP A 155 21.14 -5.10 29.46
C ASP A 155 21.14 -5.51 27.98
N THR A 156 21.76 -6.64 27.66
CA THR A 156 21.75 -7.19 26.28
C THR A 156 20.42 -7.87 26.01
N ASP A 157 19.89 -8.58 27.01
CA ASP A 157 18.54 -9.13 26.98
C ASP A 157 17.54 -7.99 26.80
N GLN A 158 17.56 -6.92 27.59
CA GLN A 158 16.60 -5.82 27.48
C GLN A 158 16.63 -5.14 26.10
N LEU A 159 17.81 -4.91 25.51
CA LEU A 159 17.94 -4.34 24.16
C LEU A 159 17.33 -5.27 23.10
N ILE A 160 17.60 -6.57 23.20
CA ILE A 160 17.08 -7.58 22.27
C ILE A 160 15.57 -7.76 22.45
N TRP A 161 15.08 -7.76 23.69
CA TRP A 161 13.66 -7.78 24.03
C TRP A 161 12.95 -6.56 23.45
N ASP A 162 13.49 -5.35 23.67
CA ASP A 162 12.94 -4.11 23.12
C ASP A 162 12.94 -4.11 21.58
N GLN A 163 13.99 -4.62 20.92
CA GLN A 163 14.07 -4.68 19.46
C GLN A 163 13.14 -5.74 18.86
N LEU A 164 13.02 -6.92 19.50
CA LEU A 164 12.12 -7.99 19.08
C LEU A 164 10.65 -7.65 19.30
N GLU A 165 10.33 -7.00 20.42
CA GLU A 165 8.98 -6.54 20.72
C GLU A 165 8.56 -5.40 19.79
N LYS A 166 9.49 -4.49 19.44
CA LYS A 166 9.24 -3.36 18.52
C LYS A 166 9.44 -3.69 17.04
N GLN A 167 9.84 -4.93 16.71
CA GLN A 167 10.20 -5.37 15.34
C GLN A 167 11.18 -4.44 14.60
N LEU A 168 12.08 -3.76 15.33
CA LEU A 168 13.05 -2.87 14.70
C LEU A 168 14.22 -3.70 14.18
N PRO A 169 14.60 -3.58 12.89
CA PRO A 169 15.76 -4.29 12.36
C PRO A 169 17.02 -3.76 13.06
N ALA A 170 17.86 -4.68 13.55
CA ALA A 170 19.18 -4.34 14.08
C ALA A 170 20.02 -3.68 12.96
N SER A 171 20.83 -2.69 13.31
CA SER A 171 21.72 -2.06 12.32
C SER A 171 22.79 -3.07 11.87
N GLU A 172 23.33 -2.92 10.65
CA GLU A 172 24.41 -3.80 10.19
C GLU A 172 25.63 -3.75 11.11
N SER A 173 25.88 -2.62 11.78
CA SER A 173 26.91 -2.52 12.82
C SER A 173 26.62 -3.40 14.04
N ASP A 174 25.36 -3.46 14.49
CA ASP A 174 24.96 -4.31 15.62
C ASP A 174 25.08 -5.79 15.25
N LEU A 175 24.64 -6.16 14.03
CA LEU A 175 24.77 -7.52 13.52
C LEU A 175 26.23 -7.93 13.37
N ALA A 176 27.09 -7.04 12.87
CA ALA A 176 28.53 -7.30 12.77
C ALA A 176 29.16 -7.51 14.15
N LEU A 177 28.73 -6.76 15.16
CA LEU A 177 29.18 -6.92 16.54
C LEU A 177 28.75 -8.28 17.11
N LEU A 178 27.46 -8.63 17.00
CA LEU A 178 26.92 -9.91 17.47
C LEU A 178 27.57 -11.11 16.77
N ARG A 179 27.75 -11.02 15.45
CA ARG A 179 28.47 -12.01 14.64
C ARG A 179 29.90 -12.20 15.14
N SER A 180 30.61 -11.09 15.36
CA SER A 180 31.99 -11.11 15.87
C SER A 180 32.07 -11.71 17.28
N GLN A 181 31.14 -11.35 18.17
CA GLN A 181 31.06 -11.90 19.53
C GLN A 181 30.82 -13.42 19.51
N TRP A 182 29.86 -13.90 18.71
CA TRP A 182 29.58 -15.33 18.55
C TRP A 182 30.79 -16.10 18.00
N GLN A 183 31.42 -15.62 16.92
CA GLN A 183 32.61 -16.25 16.35
C GLN A 183 33.79 -16.28 17.34
N ARG A 184 33.98 -15.23 18.14
CA ARG A 184 35.03 -15.18 19.17
C ARG A 184 34.73 -16.16 20.31
N ALA A 185 33.48 -16.25 20.76
CA ALA A 185 33.07 -17.21 21.78
C ALA A 185 33.34 -18.66 21.33
N GLN A 186 33.07 -18.98 20.06
CA GLN A 186 33.40 -20.28 19.46
C GLN A 186 34.92 -20.54 19.45
N ARG A 187 35.73 -19.56 19.01
CA ARG A 187 37.20 -19.70 18.96
C ARG A 187 37.84 -19.78 20.34
N ALA A 188 37.24 -19.15 21.34
CA ALA A 188 37.71 -19.20 22.73
C ALA A 188 37.45 -20.57 23.39
N GLY A 189 36.69 -21.47 22.74
CA GLY A 189 36.41 -22.80 23.27
C GLY A 189 35.53 -22.77 24.52
N LEU A 190 34.64 -21.78 24.64
CA LEU A 190 33.67 -21.73 25.74
C LEU A 190 32.74 -22.96 25.68
N PRO A 191 32.19 -23.41 26.82
CA PRO A 191 31.23 -24.51 26.85
C PRO A 191 30.05 -24.24 25.91
N GLN A 192 29.60 -25.27 25.19
CA GLN A 192 28.54 -25.12 24.18
C GLN A 192 27.25 -24.47 24.73
N PRO A 193 26.74 -24.80 25.93
CA PRO A 193 25.60 -24.11 26.50
C PRO A 193 25.80 -22.60 26.67
N ASP A 194 26.98 -22.18 27.11
CA ASP A 194 27.31 -20.77 27.32
C ASP A 194 27.43 -20.01 26.00
N VAL A 195 27.99 -20.66 24.96
CA VAL A 195 28.05 -20.11 23.60
C VAL A 195 26.63 -19.94 23.03
N VAL A 196 25.78 -20.93 23.23
CA VAL A 196 24.40 -20.93 22.74
C VAL A 196 23.59 -19.84 23.42
N LEU A 197 23.57 -19.83 24.76
CA LEU A 197 22.72 -18.94 25.55
C LEU A 197 23.14 -17.48 25.41
N ASN A 198 24.43 -17.18 25.54
CA ASN A 198 24.90 -15.80 25.67
C ASN A 198 25.26 -15.13 24.33
N TYR A 199 25.40 -15.90 23.26
CA TYR A 199 25.87 -15.35 21.97
C TYR A 199 25.03 -15.80 20.79
N ALA A 200 24.77 -17.11 20.65
CA ALA A 200 24.07 -17.63 19.47
C ALA A 200 22.59 -17.22 19.45
N VAL A 201 21.88 -17.32 20.58
CA VAL A 201 20.46 -16.93 20.69
C VAL A 201 20.27 -15.43 20.43
N PRO A 202 20.98 -14.52 21.13
CA PRO A 202 20.97 -13.09 20.83
C PRO A 202 21.17 -12.78 19.34
N PHE A 203 22.18 -13.39 18.74
CA PHE A 203 22.50 -13.16 17.34
C PHE A 203 21.42 -13.71 16.40
N PHE A 204 20.94 -14.93 16.63
CA PHE A 204 19.86 -15.55 15.86
C PHE A 204 18.58 -14.71 15.86
N LEU A 205 18.20 -14.19 17.02
CA LEU A 205 16.99 -13.39 17.16
C LEU A 205 17.14 -12.01 16.49
N ALA A 206 18.31 -11.40 16.57
CA ALA A 206 18.60 -10.09 15.98
C ALA A 206 18.69 -10.08 14.44
N LEU A 207 19.02 -11.22 13.81
CA LEU A 207 19.20 -11.29 12.35
C LEU A 207 17.90 -10.92 11.60
N PRO A 208 17.92 -10.00 10.63
CA PRO A 208 16.73 -9.69 9.84
C PRO A 208 16.36 -10.84 8.89
N THR A 209 15.14 -10.82 8.34
CA THR A 209 14.69 -11.81 7.34
C THR A 209 15.57 -11.84 6.09
N ALA A 210 16.20 -10.72 5.74
CA ALA A 210 17.18 -10.65 4.64
C ALA A 210 18.43 -11.54 4.88
N ASN A 211 18.70 -11.94 6.12
CA ASN A 211 19.83 -12.80 6.51
C ASN A 211 19.35 -14.22 6.87
N ALA A 212 18.27 -14.70 6.24
CA ALA A 212 17.65 -15.99 6.53
C ALA A 212 18.62 -17.18 6.49
N ALA A 213 19.54 -17.20 5.52
CA ALA A 213 20.54 -18.27 5.40
C ALA A 213 21.49 -18.32 6.62
N GLU A 214 21.90 -17.17 7.14
CA GLU A 214 22.76 -17.09 8.32
C GLU A 214 22.00 -17.50 9.59
N ALA A 215 20.74 -17.07 9.72
CA ALA A 215 19.89 -17.47 10.83
C ALA A 215 19.66 -18.98 10.84
N LEU A 216 19.42 -19.57 9.66
CA LEU A 216 19.26 -21.02 9.50
C LEU A 216 20.54 -21.79 9.86
N GLU A 217 21.71 -21.24 9.55
CA GLU A 217 22.99 -21.86 9.91
C GLU A 217 23.20 -21.86 11.42
N ILE A 218 22.94 -20.73 12.09
CA ILE A 218 23.01 -20.67 13.57
C ILE A 218 22.03 -21.65 14.19
N TRP A 219 20.80 -21.72 13.68
CA TRP A 219 19.80 -22.68 14.13
C TRP A 219 20.32 -24.12 14.05
N LYS A 220 20.80 -24.55 12.87
CA LYS A 220 21.32 -25.91 12.64
C LYS A 220 22.55 -26.24 13.47
N GLN A 221 23.49 -25.31 13.59
CA GLN A 221 24.75 -25.53 14.30
C GLN A 221 24.58 -25.57 15.83
N CYS A 222 23.73 -24.69 16.36
CA CYS A 222 23.72 -24.38 17.79
C CYS A 222 22.42 -24.79 18.48
N LEU A 223 21.28 -24.61 17.83
CA LEU A 223 19.97 -24.63 18.49
C LEU A 223 19.15 -25.91 18.24
N VAL A 224 19.44 -26.68 17.18
CA VAL A 224 18.89 -28.05 17.02
C VAL A 224 19.48 -29.03 18.05
N SER A 225 20.60 -28.67 18.69
CA SER A 225 21.26 -29.51 19.68
C SER A 225 20.52 -29.52 21.03
N LYS A 226 20.84 -30.51 21.88
CA LYS A 226 20.33 -30.67 23.26
C LYS A 226 20.40 -29.39 24.12
N ALA A 227 21.22 -28.40 23.74
CA ALA A 227 21.29 -27.08 24.37
C ALA A 227 19.94 -26.31 24.35
N ALA A 228 19.03 -26.58 23.41
CA ALA A 228 17.68 -26.01 23.43
C ALA A 228 16.88 -26.39 24.69
N SER A 229 17.19 -27.54 25.30
CA SER A 229 16.57 -27.98 26.55
C SER A 229 17.04 -27.19 27.78
N GLU A 230 18.12 -26.43 27.67
CA GLU A 230 18.64 -25.56 28.74
C GLU A 230 18.13 -24.11 28.61
N LEU A 231 17.52 -23.75 27.47
CA LEU A 231 16.90 -22.45 27.29
C LEU A 231 15.72 -22.24 28.26
N SER A 232 15.55 -21.00 28.70
CA SER A 232 14.35 -20.59 29.44
C SER A 232 13.09 -20.79 28.56
N PRO A 233 11.92 -21.08 29.16
CA PRO A 233 10.67 -21.18 28.40
C PRO A 233 10.39 -19.95 27.53
N GLU A 234 10.68 -18.75 28.04
CA GLU A 234 10.47 -17.48 27.35
C GLU A 234 11.37 -17.38 26.11
N THR A 235 12.64 -17.76 26.25
CA THR A 235 13.60 -17.79 25.14
C THR A 235 13.20 -18.80 24.06
N ARG A 236 12.67 -19.97 24.44
CA ARG A 236 12.18 -20.97 23.48
C ARG A 236 11.02 -20.45 22.64
N LEU A 237 10.10 -19.69 23.23
CA LEU A 237 8.98 -19.10 22.49
C LEU A 237 9.44 -18.04 21.48
N LEU A 238 10.43 -17.22 21.85
CA LEU A 238 11.04 -16.28 20.90
C LEU A 238 11.70 -17.00 19.73
N VAL A 239 12.46 -18.05 20.02
CA VAL A 239 13.11 -18.88 19.00
C VAL A 239 12.05 -19.52 18.10
N ALA A 240 10.99 -20.10 18.67
CA ALA A 240 9.88 -20.67 17.92
C ALA A 240 9.21 -19.65 16.98
N ARG A 241 8.93 -18.44 17.47
CA ARG A 241 8.37 -17.35 16.64
C ARG A 241 9.32 -16.97 15.50
N LYS A 242 10.62 -16.89 15.77
CA LYS A 242 11.63 -16.59 14.75
C LYS A 242 11.69 -17.68 13.68
N LEU A 243 11.61 -18.95 14.07
CA LEU A 243 11.59 -20.08 13.14
C LEU A 243 10.35 -20.05 12.24
N MET A 244 9.17 -19.68 12.74
CA MET A 244 7.99 -19.51 11.91
C MET A 244 8.13 -18.38 10.90
N VAL A 245 8.76 -17.27 11.29
CA VAL A 245 9.08 -16.18 10.35
C VAL A 245 10.01 -16.68 9.24
N LEU A 246 11.04 -17.46 9.59
CA LEU A 246 11.95 -18.06 8.60
C LEU A 246 11.24 -19.07 7.69
N ALA A 247 10.31 -19.86 8.24
CA ALA A 247 9.54 -20.86 7.47
C ALA A 247 8.62 -20.23 6.41
N GLY A 248 8.19 -18.98 6.60
CA GLY A 248 7.38 -18.23 5.64
C GLY A 248 8.19 -17.61 4.49
N LEU A 249 9.52 -17.68 4.52
CA LEU A 249 10.36 -17.08 3.47
C LEU A 249 10.45 -18.00 2.26
N LYS A 250 10.15 -17.45 1.08
CA LYS A 250 10.21 -18.16 -0.21
C LYS A 250 11.57 -18.82 -0.48
N GLU A 251 12.65 -18.19 -0.04
CA GLU A 251 14.02 -18.70 -0.18
C GLU A 251 14.28 -19.97 0.65
N LEU A 252 13.47 -20.20 1.70
CA LEU A 252 13.55 -21.34 2.61
C LEU A 252 12.37 -22.32 2.47
N GLU A 253 11.63 -22.25 1.36
CA GLU A 253 10.45 -23.09 1.12
C GLU A 253 10.77 -24.60 1.23
N GLY A 254 11.97 -25.01 0.79
CA GLY A 254 12.44 -26.40 0.93
C GLY A 254 12.79 -26.84 2.36
N GLN A 255 12.83 -25.92 3.33
CA GLN A 255 13.04 -26.21 4.76
C GLN A 255 11.81 -25.87 5.62
N ARG A 256 10.70 -25.43 5.01
CA ARG A 256 9.48 -24.98 5.72
C ARG A 256 9.01 -26.00 6.75
N ASP A 257 8.79 -27.24 6.35
CA ASP A 257 8.25 -28.28 7.24
C ASP A 257 9.15 -28.58 8.44
N ALA A 258 10.48 -28.58 8.22
CA ALA A 258 11.45 -28.78 9.28
C ALA A 258 11.43 -27.61 10.28
N LEU A 259 11.44 -26.37 9.78
CA LEU A 259 11.39 -25.17 10.61
C LEU A 259 10.08 -25.04 11.40
N VAL A 260 8.95 -25.39 10.77
CA VAL A 260 7.63 -25.43 11.44
C VAL A 260 7.63 -26.50 12.53
N SER A 261 8.16 -27.69 12.25
CA SER A 261 8.28 -28.77 13.24
C SER A 261 9.12 -28.34 14.44
N ASP A 262 10.29 -27.75 14.18
CA ASP A 262 11.23 -27.27 15.20
C ASP A 262 10.61 -26.13 16.05
N ALA A 263 9.88 -25.22 15.41
CA ALA A 263 9.17 -24.15 16.10
C ALA A 263 8.10 -24.70 17.06
N ILE A 264 7.33 -25.69 16.60
CA ILE A 264 6.30 -26.34 17.41
C ILE A 264 6.94 -27.07 18.59
N GLU A 265 8.00 -27.86 18.38
CA GLU A 265 8.68 -28.58 19.45
C GLU A 265 9.22 -27.62 20.52
N ALA A 266 9.83 -26.50 20.10
CA ALA A 266 10.33 -25.47 21.03
C ALA A 266 9.19 -24.86 21.88
N ALA A 267 8.04 -24.60 21.27
CA ALA A 267 6.88 -24.06 21.97
C ALA A 267 6.22 -25.06 22.93
N GLU A 268 6.00 -26.31 22.48
CA GLU A 268 5.47 -27.39 23.31
C GLU A 268 6.38 -27.66 24.51
N ALA A 269 7.71 -27.64 24.32
CA ALA A 269 8.67 -27.78 25.41
C ALA A 269 8.62 -26.61 26.40
N ALA A 270 8.37 -25.38 25.93
CA ALA A 270 8.18 -24.21 26.79
C ALA A 270 6.89 -24.35 27.63
N VAL A 271 5.78 -24.72 26.99
CA VAL A 271 4.47 -24.97 27.63
C VAL A 271 4.59 -26.06 28.69
N ALA A 272 5.20 -27.21 28.38
CA ALA A 272 5.37 -28.30 29.34
C ALA A 272 6.23 -27.90 30.55
N THR A 273 7.28 -27.10 30.33
CA THR A 273 8.14 -26.59 31.41
C THR A 273 7.36 -25.64 32.34
N LEU A 274 6.56 -24.74 31.76
CA LEU A 274 5.75 -23.80 32.51
C LEU A 274 4.55 -24.46 33.19
N GLU A 275 3.93 -25.47 32.59
CA GLU A 275 2.86 -26.27 33.20
C GLU A 275 3.36 -26.95 34.49
N SER A 276 4.54 -27.59 34.43
CA SER A 276 5.18 -28.22 35.59
C SER A 276 5.51 -27.21 36.70
N LYS A 277 6.01 -26.02 36.33
CA LYS A 277 6.28 -24.94 37.30
C LYS A 277 5.00 -24.36 37.91
N THR A 278 3.97 -24.16 37.10
CA THR A 278 2.66 -23.62 37.51
C THR A 278 1.95 -24.56 38.48
N THR A 279 2.06 -25.86 38.26
CA THR A 279 1.50 -26.87 39.19
C THR A 279 2.06 -26.73 40.61
N ASN A 280 3.33 -26.31 40.73
CA ASN A 280 4.00 -26.14 42.02
C ASN A 280 3.80 -24.74 42.62
N ARG A 281 3.68 -23.70 41.78
CA ARG A 281 3.57 -22.29 42.18
C ARG A 281 2.68 -21.52 41.20
N PRO A 282 1.35 -21.67 41.27
CA PRO A 282 0.44 -21.09 40.29
C PRO A 282 0.54 -19.57 40.22
N GLU A 283 0.48 -18.88 41.36
CA GLU A 283 0.54 -17.41 41.43
C GLU A 283 1.79 -16.80 40.77
N ALA A 284 2.93 -17.53 40.75
CA ALA A 284 4.18 -17.03 40.20
C ALA A 284 4.36 -17.29 38.70
N PHE A 285 3.67 -18.28 38.14
CA PHE A 285 3.92 -18.76 36.77
C PHE A 285 2.68 -18.77 35.87
N GLU A 286 1.46 -18.60 36.40
CA GLU A 286 0.22 -18.54 35.61
C GLU A 286 0.26 -17.48 34.49
N PRO A 287 0.76 -16.25 34.70
CA PRO A 287 0.86 -15.27 33.62
C PRO A 287 1.80 -15.71 32.49
N ALA A 288 2.99 -16.23 32.84
CA ALA A 288 3.96 -16.73 31.88
C ALA A 288 3.44 -17.96 31.14
N PHE A 289 2.72 -18.84 31.84
CA PHE A 289 2.10 -20.02 31.24
C PHE A 289 0.98 -19.66 30.27
N ALA A 290 0.12 -18.68 30.61
CA ALA A 290 -0.91 -18.19 29.70
C ALA A 290 -0.30 -17.55 28.44
N ALA A 291 0.77 -16.77 28.58
CA ALA A 291 1.51 -16.20 27.45
C ALA A 291 2.11 -17.30 26.56
N ALA A 292 2.67 -18.35 27.16
CA ALA A 292 3.21 -19.50 26.42
C ALA A 292 2.13 -20.27 25.65
N LEU A 293 0.96 -20.51 26.25
CA LEU A 293 -0.17 -21.15 25.59
C LEU A 293 -0.73 -20.30 24.43
N SER A 294 -0.80 -18.98 24.61
CA SER A 294 -1.21 -18.06 23.54
C SER A 294 -0.25 -18.09 22.35
N ALA A 295 1.05 -18.09 22.63
CA ALA A 295 2.11 -18.19 21.62
C ALA A 295 2.10 -19.56 20.92
N ALA A 296 2.04 -20.66 21.67
CA ALA A 296 1.93 -22.01 21.11
C ALA A 296 0.68 -22.15 20.23
N SER A 297 -0.45 -21.60 20.68
CA SER A 297 -1.70 -21.60 19.90
C SER A 297 -1.49 -20.90 18.57
N LYS A 298 -0.70 -19.81 18.53
CA LYS A 298 -0.38 -19.09 17.29
C LYS A 298 0.48 -19.90 16.35
N LEU A 299 1.47 -20.61 16.87
CA LEU A 299 2.32 -21.47 16.08
C LEU A 299 1.55 -22.68 15.52
N HIS A 300 0.70 -23.32 16.33
CA HIS A 300 -0.18 -24.40 15.85
C HIS A 300 -1.19 -23.91 14.83
N GLN A 301 -1.77 -22.72 15.06
CA GLN A 301 -2.63 -22.09 14.08
C GLN A 301 -1.87 -21.92 12.78
N ASP A 302 -0.71 -21.27 12.78
CA ASP A 302 0.12 -20.99 11.60
C ASP A 302 0.61 -22.27 10.89
N ALA A 303 0.65 -23.40 11.60
CA ALA A 303 0.93 -24.73 11.06
C ALA A 303 -0.33 -25.51 10.60
N GLY A 304 -1.51 -24.89 10.59
CA GLY A 304 -2.78 -25.52 10.19
C GLY A 304 -3.35 -26.53 11.20
N ARG A 305 -2.79 -26.63 12.41
CA ARG A 305 -3.21 -27.57 13.47
C ARG A 305 -4.30 -26.94 14.35
N PHE A 306 -5.43 -26.55 13.77
CA PHE A 306 -6.44 -25.72 14.44
C PHE A 306 -7.03 -26.35 15.72
N ALA A 307 -7.21 -27.67 15.77
CA ALA A 307 -7.71 -28.35 16.97
C ALA A 307 -6.76 -28.22 18.18
N LEU A 308 -5.44 -28.31 17.94
CA LEU A 308 -4.44 -28.10 18.99
C LEU A 308 -4.39 -26.62 19.40
N ALA A 309 -4.38 -25.72 18.40
CA ALA A 309 -4.43 -24.28 18.65
C ALA A 309 -5.65 -23.87 19.48
N LEU A 310 -6.80 -24.51 19.24
CA LEU A 310 -8.04 -24.27 19.99
C LEU A 310 -7.91 -24.73 21.45
N ASN A 311 -7.40 -25.95 21.67
CA ASN A 311 -7.19 -26.48 23.02
C ASN A 311 -6.25 -25.58 23.84
N GLU A 312 -5.18 -25.06 23.24
CA GLU A 312 -4.23 -24.17 23.92
C GLU A 312 -4.83 -22.79 24.24
N ILE A 313 -5.58 -22.19 23.32
CA ILE A 313 -6.22 -20.89 23.58
C ILE A 313 -7.34 -21.01 24.61
N GLU A 314 -8.06 -22.14 24.65
CA GLU A 314 -9.07 -22.41 25.69
C GLU A 314 -8.42 -22.51 27.07
N LYS A 315 -7.31 -23.26 27.20
CA LYS A 315 -6.52 -23.30 28.45
C LYS A 315 -5.96 -21.93 28.83
N CYS A 316 -5.49 -21.14 27.86
CA CYS A 316 -5.01 -19.77 28.09
C CYS A 316 -6.11 -18.89 28.69
N LEU A 317 -7.32 -18.93 28.10
CA LEU A 317 -8.48 -18.19 28.58
C LEU A 317 -8.92 -18.64 29.98
N GLU A 318 -8.86 -19.93 30.29
CA GLU A 318 -9.16 -20.46 31.64
C GLU A 318 -8.19 -19.89 32.70
N ILE A 319 -6.90 -19.77 32.38
CA ILE A 319 -5.92 -19.16 33.28
C ILE A 319 -6.17 -17.65 33.40
N LEU A 320 -6.32 -16.95 32.29
CA LEU A 320 -6.54 -15.50 32.30
C LEU A 320 -7.83 -15.09 32.98
N THR A 321 -8.89 -15.89 32.89
CA THR A 321 -10.14 -15.63 33.61
C THR A 321 -9.93 -15.74 35.12
N ARG A 322 -9.18 -16.75 35.59
CA ARG A 322 -8.85 -16.88 37.02
C ARG A 322 -7.96 -15.74 37.52
N VAL A 323 -6.99 -15.29 36.71
CA VAL A 323 -6.14 -14.13 37.01
C VAL A 323 -6.94 -12.81 36.95
N ALA A 324 -7.94 -12.71 36.08
CA ALA A 324 -8.85 -11.56 35.99
C ALA A 324 -9.73 -11.37 37.20
N GLU A 325 -10.16 -12.48 37.80
CA GLU A 325 -10.95 -12.44 39.03
C GLU A 325 -10.10 -11.95 40.22
N SER A 326 -8.77 -12.01 40.14
CA SER A 326 -7.84 -11.51 41.15
C SER A 326 -7.25 -10.12 40.87
N GLU A 327 -7.18 -9.68 39.60
CA GLU A 327 -6.60 -8.39 39.19
C GLU A 327 -7.57 -7.54 38.34
N GLU A 328 -7.72 -6.25 38.65
CA GLU A 328 -8.71 -5.31 38.06
C GLU A 328 -8.48 -4.94 36.56
N LYS A 329 -7.67 -5.70 35.79
CA LYS A 329 -7.09 -5.22 34.50
C LYS A 329 -7.07 -6.10 33.22
N PRO A 330 -7.69 -7.29 33.06
CA PRO A 330 -7.51 -8.06 31.81
C PRO A 330 -8.69 -8.09 30.82
N ALA A 331 -9.66 -7.16 30.88
CA ALA A 331 -10.85 -7.22 30.03
C ALA A 331 -10.55 -7.23 28.50
N GLU A 332 -9.55 -6.46 28.05
CA GLU A 332 -9.23 -6.32 26.62
C GLU A 332 -8.51 -7.57 26.04
N LEU A 333 -7.61 -8.17 26.82
CA LEU A 333 -6.92 -9.41 26.43
C LEU A 333 -7.90 -10.59 26.34
N LEU A 334 -8.86 -10.67 27.25
CA LEU A 334 -9.89 -11.70 27.23
C LEU A 334 -10.74 -11.61 25.96
N VAL A 335 -11.15 -10.41 25.53
CA VAL A 335 -11.90 -10.21 24.28
C VAL A 335 -11.07 -10.65 23.07
N THR A 336 -9.79 -10.27 23.03
CA THR A 336 -8.89 -10.62 21.92
C THR A 336 -8.70 -12.14 21.79
N TYR A 337 -8.49 -12.82 22.92
CA TYR A 337 -8.32 -14.28 22.92
C TYR A 337 -9.63 -15.02 22.70
N ASP A 338 -10.76 -14.48 23.13
CA ASP A 338 -12.07 -15.07 22.86
C ASP A 338 -12.43 -14.95 21.36
N LYS A 339 -12.18 -13.80 20.74
CA LYS A 339 -12.27 -13.60 19.27
C LYS A 339 -11.47 -14.68 18.54
N ARG A 340 -10.24 -14.94 18.99
CA ARG A 340 -9.34 -15.94 18.41
C ARG A 340 -9.82 -17.38 18.63
N ARG A 341 -10.34 -17.70 19.81
CA ARG A 341 -10.99 -18.99 20.11
C ARG A 341 -12.12 -19.28 19.12
N TRP A 342 -13.00 -18.29 18.90
CA TRP A 342 -14.10 -18.43 17.95
C TRP A 342 -13.64 -18.53 16.50
N ALA A 343 -12.63 -17.76 16.10
CA ALA A 343 -12.04 -17.88 14.78
C ALA A 343 -11.55 -19.31 14.50
N LEU A 344 -10.87 -19.93 15.47
CA LEU A 344 -10.43 -21.33 15.36
C LEU A 344 -11.59 -22.32 15.32
N LYS A 345 -12.68 -22.08 16.06
CA LYS A 345 -13.90 -22.91 15.98
C LYS A 345 -14.53 -22.86 14.60
N PHE A 346 -14.65 -21.67 14.00
CA PHE A 346 -15.16 -21.53 12.63
C PHE A 346 -14.25 -22.22 11.61
N LEU A 347 -12.93 -22.12 11.75
CA LEU A 347 -11.98 -22.82 10.87
C LEU A 347 -12.11 -24.35 10.97
N ILE A 348 -12.21 -24.90 12.18
CA ILE A 348 -12.41 -26.34 12.40
C ILE A 348 -13.75 -26.78 11.80
N GLN A 349 -14.81 -26.00 12.00
CA GLN A 349 -16.13 -26.32 11.45
C GLN A 349 -16.11 -26.29 9.92
N ALA A 350 -15.53 -25.25 9.31
CA ALA A 350 -15.38 -25.16 7.86
C ALA A 350 -14.54 -26.32 7.28
N GLN A 351 -13.50 -26.77 8.00
CA GLN A 351 -12.74 -27.97 7.63
C GLN A 351 -13.55 -29.26 7.78
N HIS A 352 -14.41 -29.38 8.79
CA HIS A 352 -15.23 -30.57 8.96
C HIS A 352 -16.32 -30.66 7.89
N ASP A 353 -16.93 -29.53 7.57
CA ASP A 353 -18.10 -29.44 6.69
C ASP A 353 -17.73 -29.33 5.21
N HIS A 354 -16.45 -29.44 4.84
CA HIS A 354 -15.98 -29.22 3.47
C HIS A 354 -16.66 -30.13 2.42
N GLU A 355 -17.21 -31.28 2.83
CA GLU A 355 -17.97 -32.20 1.97
C GLU A 355 -19.45 -31.81 1.80
N LEU A 356 -19.99 -30.94 2.66
CA LEU A 356 -21.37 -30.47 2.58
C LEU A 356 -21.55 -29.51 1.38
N PRO A 357 -22.75 -29.39 0.82
CA PRO A 357 -23.09 -28.29 -0.08
C PRO A 357 -22.81 -26.93 0.58
N LEU A 358 -22.33 -25.96 -0.20
CA LEU A 358 -21.91 -24.65 0.31
C LEU A 358 -22.96 -23.96 1.20
N LEU A 359 -24.24 -24.01 0.81
CA LEU A 359 -25.32 -23.42 1.59
C LEU A 359 -25.44 -24.08 2.98
N GLU A 360 -25.32 -25.41 3.05
CA GLU A 360 -25.34 -26.15 4.31
C GLU A 360 -24.09 -25.83 5.16
N GLN A 361 -22.93 -25.63 4.53
CA GLN A 361 -21.72 -25.16 5.24
C GLN A 361 -21.94 -23.78 5.87
N VAL A 362 -22.51 -22.85 5.11
CA VAL A 362 -22.79 -21.48 5.58
C VAL A 362 -23.81 -21.51 6.72
N GLU A 363 -24.87 -22.29 6.59
CA GLU A 363 -25.86 -22.46 7.65
C GLU A 363 -25.27 -23.12 8.89
N SER A 364 -24.40 -24.12 8.74
CA SER A 364 -23.67 -24.76 9.85
C SER A 364 -22.77 -23.77 10.60
N LEU A 365 -22.01 -22.94 9.88
CA LEU A 365 -21.21 -21.85 10.46
C LEU A 365 -22.10 -20.79 11.14
N ARG A 366 -23.28 -20.50 10.59
CA ARG A 366 -24.27 -19.60 11.19
C ARG A 366 -24.99 -20.22 12.40
N ALA A 367 -25.14 -21.53 12.44
CA ALA A 367 -25.71 -22.27 13.56
C ALA A 367 -24.69 -22.55 14.68
N THR A 368 -23.40 -22.33 14.42
CA THR A 368 -22.35 -22.40 15.44
C THR A 368 -22.53 -21.26 16.44
N GLU A 369 -23.41 -21.48 17.42
CA GLU A 369 -23.72 -20.55 18.50
C GLU A 369 -22.99 -20.93 19.79
N GLY A 370 -22.51 -19.92 20.51
CA GLY A 370 -22.11 -20.04 21.90
C GLY A 370 -23.06 -19.26 22.80
N PRO A 371 -23.27 -19.67 24.07
CA PRO A 371 -24.19 -19.02 24.99
C PRO A 371 -23.89 -17.53 25.30
N SER A 372 -22.80 -16.96 24.77
CA SER A 372 -22.30 -15.62 25.09
C SER A 372 -21.74 -14.85 23.90
N LEU A 373 -21.94 -15.31 22.65
CA LEU A 373 -21.34 -14.64 21.49
C LEU A 373 -22.18 -13.40 21.12
N ASP A 374 -21.71 -12.23 21.53
CA ASP A 374 -22.27 -10.96 21.04
C ASP A 374 -22.15 -10.87 19.51
N LYS A 375 -23.10 -10.18 18.87
CA LYS A 375 -23.16 -10.10 17.40
C LYS A 375 -21.88 -9.50 16.81
N GLY A 376 -21.30 -8.48 17.45
CA GLY A 376 -20.03 -7.89 17.04
C GLY A 376 -18.86 -8.85 17.16
N LEU A 377 -18.75 -9.56 18.30
CA LEU A 377 -17.69 -10.55 18.51
C LEU A 377 -17.75 -11.69 17.48
N ARG A 378 -18.96 -12.09 17.07
CA ARG A 378 -19.16 -13.08 16.00
C ARG A 378 -18.61 -12.59 14.67
N SER A 379 -19.01 -11.38 14.27
CA SER A 379 -18.57 -10.74 13.03
C SER A 379 -17.05 -10.65 12.99
N ASP A 380 -16.46 -10.17 14.09
CA ASP A 380 -15.03 -10.05 14.27
C ASP A 380 -14.31 -11.39 14.21
N ALA A 381 -14.85 -12.43 14.86
CA ALA A 381 -14.25 -13.76 14.86
C ALA A 381 -14.30 -14.43 13.48
N LEU A 382 -15.38 -14.22 12.72
CA LEU A 382 -15.48 -14.67 11.33
C LEU A 382 -14.49 -13.91 10.42
N GLY A 383 -14.34 -12.60 10.61
CA GLY A 383 -13.31 -11.80 9.93
C GLY A 383 -11.90 -12.29 10.24
N ALA A 384 -11.61 -12.56 11.52
CA ALA A 384 -10.32 -13.15 11.92
C ALA A 384 -10.13 -14.56 11.35
N ALA A 385 -11.16 -15.40 11.29
CA ALA A 385 -11.07 -16.72 10.64
C ALA A 385 -10.71 -16.60 9.15
N LEU A 386 -11.28 -15.60 8.46
CA LEU A 386 -10.95 -15.31 7.06
C LEU A 386 -9.51 -14.87 6.89
N GLU A 387 -9.04 -13.89 7.67
CA GLU A 387 -7.64 -13.44 7.63
C GLU A 387 -6.67 -14.61 7.84
N ILE A 388 -6.99 -15.50 8.78
CA ILE A 388 -6.20 -16.71 9.04
C ILE A 388 -6.21 -17.64 7.82
N ALA A 389 -7.38 -17.89 7.23
CA ALA A 389 -7.51 -18.74 6.05
C ALA A 389 -6.71 -18.21 4.84
N ILE A 390 -6.70 -16.90 4.61
CA ILE A 390 -5.92 -16.24 3.54
C ILE A 390 -4.42 -16.35 3.80
N SER A 391 -4.00 -16.02 5.03
CA SER A 391 -2.57 -15.89 5.37
C SER A 391 -1.78 -17.20 5.29
N GLN A 392 -2.44 -18.35 5.40
CA GLN A 392 -1.75 -19.61 5.60
C GLN A 392 -1.29 -20.34 4.34
N LEU A 393 -1.60 -19.83 3.13
CA LEU A 393 -1.19 -20.44 1.84
C LEU A 393 -1.36 -21.98 1.84
N TYR A 394 -2.37 -22.46 2.55
CA TYR A 394 -2.57 -23.89 2.78
C TYR A 394 -3.50 -24.43 1.72
N GLU A 395 -3.32 -25.70 1.36
CA GLU A 395 -4.17 -26.51 0.48
C GLU A 395 -5.56 -26.72 1.12
N GLN A 396 -6.27 -25.64 1.44
CA GLN A 396 -7.66 -25.71 1.85
C GLN A 396 -8.49 -26.13 0.65
N THR A 397 -9.49 -26.96 0.92
CA THR A 397 -10.54 -27.23 -0.05
C THR A 397 -11.25 -25.89 -0.33
N PRO A 398 -11.37 -25.47 -1.60
CA PRO A 398 -11.99 -24.19 -1.99
C PRO A 398 -13.36 -23.92 -1.32
N GLY A 399 -14.10 -24.97 -0.96
CA GLY A 399 -15.38 -24.88 -0.26
C GLY A 399 -15.33 -24.15 1.09
N GLY A 400 -14.36 -24.44 1.95
CA GLY A 400 -14.34 -23.92 3.32
C GLY A 400 -14.13 -22.41 3.38
N TYR A 401 -13.29 -21.86 2.50
CA TYR A 401 -13.07 -20.42 2.40
C TYR A 401 -14.33 -19.68 1.90
N GLY A 402 -14.99 -20.20 0.87
CA GLY A 402 -16.24 -19.62 0.37
C GLY A 402 -17.33 -19.62 1.44
N ALA A 403 -17.43 -20.68 2.25
CA ALA A 403 -18.39 -20.77 3.33
C ALA A 403 -18.11 -19.75 4.46
N LEU A 404 -16.85 -19.60 4.87
CA LEU A 404 -16.44 -18.58 5.85
C LEU A 404 -16.74 -17.17 5.35
N LEU A 405 -16.46 -16.89 4.08
CA LEU A 405 -16.68 -15.57 3.49
C LEU A 405 -18.18 -15.25 3.44
N ALA A 406 -19.00 -16.19 2.98
CA ALA A 406 -20.45 -16.02 2.99
C ALA A 406 -21.01 -15.87 4.40
N ALA A 407 -20.56 -16.68 5.37
CA ALA A 407 -20.99 -16.57 6.76
C ALA A 407 -20.63 -15.21 7.36
N TRP A 408 -19.45 -14.67 7.06
CA TRP A 408 -19.04 -13.33 7.47
C TRP A 408 -19.89 -12.24 6.80
N LEU A 409 -20.09 -12.30 5.49
CA LEU A 409 -20.91 -11.33 4.75
C LEU A 409 -22.38 -11.31 5.21
N LEU A 410 -22.87 -12.43 5.73
CA LEU A 410 -24.21 -12.60 6.30
C LEU A 410 -24.31 -12.21 7.79
N SER A 411 -23.20 -11.80 8.41
CA SER A 411 -23.18 -11.23 9.76
C SER A 411 -23.81 -9.83 9.74
N ASP A 412 -24.67 -9.55 10.72
CA ASP A 412 -25.37 -8.24 10.86
C ASP A 412 -24.40 -7.05 11.01
N GLU A 413 -23.14 -7.30 11.38
CA GLU A 413 -22.11 -6.28 11.66
C GLU A 413 -20.88 -6.38 10.75
N ALA A 414 -20.99 -6.99 9.57
CA ALA A 414 -19.88 -7.01 8.62
C ALA A 414 -19.55 -5.58 8.14
N GLN A 415 -18.42 -5.02 8.59
CA GLN A 415 -17.87 -3.78 8.07
C GLN A 415 -16.97 -4.10 6.88
N LEU A 416 -17.54 -4.04 5.67
CA LEU A 416 -16.78 -4.24 4.44
C LEU A 416 -16.01 -2.97 4.09
N GLU A 417 -14.69 -3.03 4.20
CA GLU A 417 -13.80 -2.05 3.57
C GLU A 417 -13.34 -2.57 2.20
N GLY A 418 -13.33 -1.70 1.19
CA GLY A 418 -12.99 -2.06 -0.20
C GLY A 418 -11.70 -2.88 -0.38
N PRO A 419 -10.57 -2.53 0.28
CA PRO A 419 -9.30 -3.25 0.11
C PRO A 419 -9.36 -4.73 0.51
N GLN A 420 -10.18 -5.08 1.51
CA GLN A 420 -10.28 -6.46 1.99
C GLN A 420 -10.92 -7.37 0.93
N CYS A 421 -11.91 -6.89 0.18
CA CYS A 421 -12.55 -7.67 -0.88
C CYS A 421 -11.61 -7.93 -2.06
N GLU A 422 -10.74 -6.98 -2.39
CA GLU A 422 -9.74 -7.14 -3.46
C GLU A 422 -8.72 -8.22 -3.10
N ASP A 423 -8.20 -8.21 -1.86
CA ASP A 423 -7.26 -9.23 -1.39
C ASP A 423 -7.92 -10.62 -1.36
N LEU A 424 -9.16 -10.71 -0.87
CA LEU A 424 -9.94 -11.95 -0.83
C LEU A 424 -10.18 -12.54 -2.22
N LEU A 425 -10.49 -11.68 -3.19
CA LEU A 425 -10.74 -12.04 -4.58
C LEU A 425 -9.44 -12.44 -5.30
N ALA A 426 -8.34 -11.75 -5.03
CA ALA A 426 -7.03 -12.07 -5.60
C ALA A 426 -6.52 -13.45 -5.14
N TYR A 427 -6.87 -13.86 -3.92
CA TYR A 427 -6.48 -15.15 -3.36
C TYR A 427 -7.20 -16.35 -4.00
N ASP A 428 -8.54 -16.37 -3.97
CA ASP A 428 -9.35 -17.44 -4.57
C ASP A 428 -10.63 -16.88 -5.21
N PRO A 429 -10.57 -16.53 -6.51
CA PRO A 429 -11.71 -15.92 -7.19
C PRO A 429 -12.93 -16.83 -7.31
N VAL A 430 -12.73 -18.15 -7.38
CA VAL A 430 -13.84 -19.10 -7.53
C VAL A 430 -14.63 -19.18 -6.24
N SER A 431 -13.93 -19.29 -5.12
CA SER A 431 -14.55 -19.35 -3.81
C SER A 431 -15.17 -18.02 -3.41
N TYR A 432 -14.60 -16.90 -3.87
CA TYR A 432 -15.24 -15.58 -3.78
C TYR A 432 -16.60 -15.58 -4.50
N CYS A 433 -16.66 -16.00 -5.76
CA CYS A 433 -17.94 -16.11 -6.48
C CYS A 433 -18.92 -17.05 -5.77
N LYS A 434 -18.47 -18.21 -5.29
CA LYS A 434 -19.32 -19.12 -4.51
C LYS A 434 -19.89 -18.47 -3.25
N ALA A 435 -19.08 -17.68 -2.54
CA ALA A 435 -19.54 -16.94 -1.38
C ALA A 435 -20.63 -15.92 -1.75
N LEU A 436 -20.42 -15.18 -2.85
CA LEU A 436 -21.41 -14.29 -3.43
C LEU A 436 -22.72 -15.04 -3.70
N GLU A 437 -22.65 -16.18 -4.40
CA GLU A 437 -23.82 -17.03 -4.66
C GLU A 437 -24.60 -17.38 -3.39
N ALA A 438 -23.91 -17.84 -2.34
CA ALA A 438 -24.56 -18.14 -1.07
C ALA A 438 -25.21 -16.89 -0.43
N VAL A 439 -24.53 -15.74 -0.44
CA VAL A 439 -25.05 -14.49 0.13
C VAL A 439 -26.34 -14.05 -0.56
N TRP A 440 -26.36 -14.03 -1.89
CA TRP A 440 -27.54 -13.59 -2.64
C TRP A 440 -28.68 -14.61 -2.66
N LEU A 441 -28.39 -15.90 -2.48
CA LEU A 441 -29.42 -16.92 -2.30
C LEU A 441 -30.06 -16.84 -0.90
N LEU A 442 -29.28 -16.51 0.13
CA LEU A 442 -29.74 -16.47 1.52
C LEU A 442 -30.31 -15.10 1.94
N THR A 443 -30.05 -14.02 1.20
CA THR A 443 -30.52 -12.68 1.54
C THR A 443 -31.10 -11.91 0.36
N ALA A 444 -32.23 -11.23 0.61
CA ALA A 444 -32.88 -10.36 -0.36
C ALA A 444 -32.25 -8.96 -0.45
N TYR A 445 -31.57 -8.50 0.60
CA TYR A 445 -31.01 -7.16 0.71
C TYR A 445 -29.55 -7.21 1.10
N THR A 446 -28.70 -6.63 0.25
CA THR A 446 -27.28 -6.43 0.51
C THR A 446 -26.95 -4.97 0.27
N PRO A 447 -26.68 -4.16 1.30
CA PRO A 447 -26.29 -2.76 1.12
C PRO A 447 -24.90 -2.63 0.46
N TRP A 448 -24.13 -3.72 0.44
CA TRP A 448 -22.75 -3.79 -0.03
C TRP A 448 -22.58 -4.28 -1.47
N GLN A 449 -23.67 -4.37 -2.26
CA GLN A 449 -23.64 -4.94 -3.60
C GLN A 449 -22.55 -4.35 -4.49
N GLN A 450 -22.39 -3.02 -4.49
CA GLN A 450 -21.37 -2.38 -5.30
C GLN A 450 -19.94 -2.72 -4.84
N LEU A 451 -19.70 -2.77 -3.53
CA LEU A 451 -18.39 -3.11 -2.96
C LEU A 451 -17.97 -4.55 -3.27
N LEU A 452 -18.92 -5.48 -3.42
CA LEU A 452 -18.62 -6.88 -3.75
C LEU A 452 -18.48 -7.12 -5.26
N ILE A 453 -19.25 -6.40 -6.08
CA ILE A 453 -19.28 -6.58 -7.53
C ILE A 453 -18.14 -5.85 -8.22
N GLU A 454 -17.78 -4.65 -7.75
CA GLU A 454 -16.76 -3.82 -8.40
C GLU A 454 -15.38 -4.51 -8.44
N PRO A 455 -14.84 -5.08 -7.35
CA PRO A 455 -13.59 -5.84 -7.41
C PRO A 455 -13.65 -7.03 -8.37
N LEU A 456 -14.78 -7.74 -8.39
CA LEU A 456 -15.00 -8.88 -9.31
C LEU A 456 -14.98 -8.43 -10.77
N ALA A 457 -15.64 -7.31 -11.06
CA ALA A 457 -15.68 -6.71 -12.39
C ALA A 457 -14.30 -6.21 -12.84
N GLN A 458 -13.53 -5.58 -11.93
CA GLN A 458 -12.17 -5.12 -12.21
C GLN A 458 -11.20 -6.28 -12.43
N THR A 459 -11.27 -7.32 -11.59
CA THR A 459 -10.47 -8.54 -11.77
C THR A 459 -10.79 -9.23 -13.10
N TRP A 460 -12.07 -9.30 -13.44
CA TRP A 460 -12.52 -9.78 -14.75
C TRP A 460 -11.97 -8.94 -15.90
N ALA A 461 -11.96 -7.61 -15.78
CA ALA A 461 -11.41 -6.71 -16.79
C ALA A 461 -9.90 -6.92 -17.02
N MET A 462 -9.14 -7.12 -15.94
CA MET A 462 -7.67 -7.17 -15.99
C MET A 462 -7.09 -8.53 -16.39
N ASN A 463 -7.73 -9.65 -16.02
CA ASN A 463 -7.10 -10.97 -16.11
C ASN A 463 -7.69 -11.86 -17.22
N GLY A 464 -7.19 -11.72 -18.45
CA GLY A 464 -7.64 -12.50 -19.62
C GLY A 464 -7.63 -14.03 -19.41
N ALA A 465 -6.47 -14.62 -19.09
CA ALA A 465 -6.29 -16.07 -19.02
C ALA A 465 -6.50 -16.69 -17.62
N GLY A 466 -6.39 -15.88 -16.55
CA GLY A 466 -6.51 -16.35 -15.16
C GLY A 466 -7.95 -16.47 -14.64
N CYS A 467 -8.95 -16.04 -15.42
CA CYS A 467 -10.34 -15.96 -14.98
C CYS A 467 -11.23 -17.14 -15.42
N SER A 468 -10.67 -18.28 -15.84
CA SER A 468 -11.49 -19.42 -16.31
C SER A 468 -12.51 -19.89 -15.27
N GLY A 469 -12.11 -19.97 -13.99
CA GLY A 469 -13.03 -20.35 -12.91
C GLY A 469 -14.10 -19.30 -12.62
N ILE A 470 -13.78 -18.01 -12.70
CA ILE A 470 -14.77 -16.93 -12.59
C ILE A 470 -15.77 -17.04 -13.75
N ARG A 471 -15.26 -17.21 -14.98
CA ARG A 471 -16.08 -17.33 -16.19
C ARG A 471 -17.09 -18.46 -16.05
N GLU A 472 -16.63 -19.66 -15.67
CA GLU A 472 -17.49 -20.83 -15.49
C GLU A 472 -18.59 -20.55 -14.47
N GLN A 473 -18.28 -19.88 -13.35
CA GLN A 473 -19.27 -19.53 -12.34
C GLN A 473 -20.29 -18.49 -12.85
N LEU A 474 -19.83 -17.42 -13.50
CA LEU A 474 -20.69 -16.37 -14.06
C LEU A 474 -21.61 -16.93 -15.16
N VAL A 475 -21.08 -17.80 -16.04
CA VAL A 475 -21.88 -18.53 -17.03
C VAL A 475 -22.87 -19.47 -16.35
N GLY A 476 -22.45 -20.15 -15.28
CA GLY A 476 -23.33 -20.95 -14.44
C GLY A 476 -24.52 -20.14 -13.94
N TRP A 477 -24.31 -18.93 -13.41
CA TRP A 477 -25.37 -18.03 -12.95
C TRP A 477 -26.31 -17.61 -14.09
N LEU A 478 -25.78 -17.31 -15.27
CA LEU A 478 -26.58 -16.98 -16.45
C LEU A 478 -27.44 -18.18 -16.91
N LEU A 479 -26.86 -19.38 -16.94
CA LEU A 479 -27.50 -20.59 -17.43
C LEU A 479 -28.47 -21.19 -16.41
N HIS A 480 -28.22 -21.08 -15.11
CA HIS A 480 -29.11 -21.60 -14.08
C HIS A 480 -30.49 -20.91 -14.14
N PHE A 481 -30.48 -19.59 -14.33
CA PHE A 481 -31.68 -18.80 -14.55
C PHE A 481 -32.51 -19.27 -15.77
N LEU A 482 -31.83 -19.80 -16.80
CA LEU A 482 -32.43 -20.39 -18.00
C LEU A 482 -32.91 -21.84 -17.78
N GLY A 483 -32.17 -22.63 -17.01
CA GLY A 483 -32.37 -24.07 -16.83
C GLY A 483 -33.56 -24.43 -15.94
N ALA A 484 -33.98 -23.54 -15.04
CA ALA A 484 -35.19 -23.69 -14.22
C ALA A 484 -36.48 -23.92 -15.06
N GLU A 485 -36.43 -23.74 -16.38
CA GLU A 485 -37.55 -23.96 -17.31
C GLU A 485 -37.76 -25.43 -17.73
N SER A 486 -36.78 -26.33 -17.57
CA SER A 486 -36.83 -27.66 -18.21
C SER A 486 -37.72 -28.70 -17.50
N GLY A 487 -38.65 -28.29 -16.63
CA GLY A 487 -39.73 -29.15 -16.13
C GLY A 487 -39.34 -30.12 -15.00
N SER A 488 -38.21 -29.89 -14.33
CA SER A 488 -37.96 -30.50 -13.02
C SER A 488 -39.04 -30.02 -12.04
N LYS A 489 -39.79 -30.96 -11.45
CA LYS A 489 -40.99 -30.66 -10.62
C LYS A 489 -40.68 -30.17 -9.22
N ASP A 490 -39.40 -30.05 -8.86
CA ASP A 490 -39.03 -29.50 -7.57
C ASP A 490 -39.19 -27.98 -7.65
N ARG A 491 -40.31 -27.51 -7.09
CA ARG A 491 -40.64 -26.09 -7.01
C ARG A 491 -39.56 -25.41 -6.18
N GLU A 492 -38.60 -24.78 -6.85
CA GLU A 492 -37.81 -23.73 -6.23
C GLU A 492 -38.76 -22.69 -5.64
N THR A 493 -38.44 -22.24 -4.44
CA THR A 493 -39.24 -21.21 -3.76
C THR A 493 -39.12 -19.89 -4.51
N GLU A 494 -40.15 -19.04 -4.43
CA GLU A 494 -40.13 -17.69 -5.03
C GLU A 494 -38.92 -16.87 -4.53
N GLU A 495 -38.46 -17.14 -3.32
CA GLU A 495 -37.26 -16.55 -2.72
C GLU A 495 -35.96 -16.99 -3.42
N GLN A 496 -35.81 -18.28 -3.74
CA GLN A 496 -34.68 -18.81 -4.51
C GLN A 496 -34.63 -18.23 -5.92
N LEU A 497 -35.79 -18.12 -6.58
CA LEU A 497 -35.90 -17.47 -7.90
C LEU A 497 -35.45 -16.00 -7.83
N GLY A 498 -35.77 -15.30 -6.74
CA GLY A 498 -35.29 -13.95 -6.47
C GLY A 498 -33.76 -13.89 -6.31
N GLY A 499 -33.15 -14.86 -5.64
CA GLY A 499 -31.69 -14.98 -5.48
C GLY A 499 -30.97 -15.20 -6.81
N TRP A 500 -31.44 -16.15 -7.61
CA TRP A 500 -30.90 -16.41 -8.95
C TRP A 500 -31.05 -15.22 -9.90
N GLY A 501 -32.18 -14.48 -9.81
CA GLY A 501 -32.35 -13.23 -10.56
C GLY A 501 -31.32 -12.16 -10.21
N ARG A 502 -30.88 -12.08 -8.95
CA ARG A 502 -29.81 -11.16 -8.51
C ARG A 502 -28.44 -11.61 -9.03
N LEU A 503 -28.11 -12.89 -8.93
CA LEU A 503 -26.85 -13.43 -9.47
C LEU A 503 -26.74 -13.30 -10.99
N HIS A 504 -27.86 -13.48 -11.69
CA HIS A 504 -27.97 -13.21 -13.11
C HIS A 504 -27.60 -11.76 -13.45
N TRP A 505 -28.13 -10.80 -12.69
CA TRP A 505 -27.79 -9.38 -12.84
C TRP A 505 -26.32 -9.09 -12.54
N VAL A 506 -25.75 -9.70 -11.49
CA VAL A 506 -24.31 -9.59 -11.18
C VAL A 506 -23.46 -10.08 -12.35
N ALA A 507 -23.79 -11.24 -12.92
CA ALA A 507 -23.06 -11.79 -14.06
C ALA A 507 -23.07 -10.84 -15.26
N ILE A 508 -24.24 -10.30 -15.62
CA ILE A 508 -24.34 -9.30 -16.71
C ILE A 508 -23.46 -8.08 -16.41
N LYS A 509 -23.51 -7.55 -15.18
CA LYS A 509 -22.73 -6.37 -14.81
C LYS A 509 -21.23 -6.65 -14.91
N VAL A 510 -20.75 -7.79 -14.42
CA VAL A 510 -19.32 -8.19 -14.49
C VAL A 510 -18.86 -8.39 -15.93
N PHE A 511 -19.64 -9.10 -16.75
CA PHE A 511 -19.34 -9.25 -18.17
C PHE A 511 -19.35 -7.91 -18.93
N GLY A 512 -20.06 -6.91 -18.41
CA GLY A 512 -19.99 -5.50 -18.82
C GLY A 512 -18.58 -4.93 -18.96
N TYR A 513 -17.62 -5.43 -18.16
CA TYR A 513 -16.27 -4.87 -18.03
C TYR A 513 -15.23 -5.55 -18.93
N ARG A 514 -15.59 -6.63 -19.64
CA ARG A 514 -14.74 -7.25 -20.67
C ARG A 514 -15.57 -8.03 -21.66
N TYR A 515 -15.39 -7.72 -22.94
CA TYR A 515 -16.06 -8.43 -24.02
C TYR A 515 -15.55 -9.86 -24.19
N GLU A 516 -16.45 -10.84 -24.18
CA GLU A 516 -16.18 -12.21 -24.60
C GLU A 516 -17.17 -12.66 -25.69
N PRO A 517 -16.72 -12.77 -26.96
CA PRO A 517 -17.61 -13.09 -28.09
C PRO A 517 -18.29 -14.46 -27.92
N GLU A 518 -17.60 -15.39 -27.29
CA GLU A 518 -18.10 -16.74 -27.01
C GLU A 518 -19.36 -16.75 -26.14
N LEU A 519 -19.60 -15.71 -25.33
CA LEU A 519 -20.76 -15.63 -24.45
C LEU A 519 -21.99 -14.99 -25.09
N LEU A 520 -21.86 -14.43 -26.30
CA LEU A 520 -22.95 -13.73 -27.00
C LEU A 520 -24.20 -14.60 -27.15
N HIS A 521 -24.02 -15.88 -27.49
CA HIS A 521 -25.12 -16.83 -27.61
C HIS A 521 -25.82 -17.11 -26.26
N VAL A 522 -25.07 -17.14 -25.16
CA VAL A 522 -25.62 -17.29 -23.80
C VAL A 522 -26.48 -16.07 -23.45
N PHE A 523 -25.99 -14.85 -23.70
CA PHE A 523 -26.76 -13.63 -23.49
C PHE A 523 -28.03 -13.57 -24.32
N CYS A 524 -27.97 -13.94 -25.61
CA CYS A 524 -29.16 -13.96 -26.47
C CYS A 524 -30.25 -14.91 -25.92
N ARG A 525 -29.84 -16.07 -25.39
CA ARG A 525 -30.76 -17.00 -24.73
C ARG A 525 -31.34 -16.42 -23.44
N CYS A 526 -30.52 -15.78 -22.61
CA CYS A 526 -30.96 -15.08 -21.40
C CYS A 526 -32.03 -14.03 -21.70
N ILE A 527 -31.82 -13.19 -22.71
CA ILE A 527 -32.78 -12.15 -23.11
C ILE A 527 -34.08 -12.78 -23.61
N SER A 528 -33.98 -13.80 -24.46
CA SER A 528 -35.15 -14.50 -25.00
C SER A 528 -36.03 -15.10 -23.88
N SER A 529 -35.42 -15.70 -22.85
CA SER A 529 -36.12 -16.21 -21.66
C SER A 529 -36.65 -15.09 -20.76
N LEU A 530 -35.91 -14.00 -20.56
CA LEU A 530 -36.42 -12.84 -19.81
C LEU A 530 -37.63 -12.18 -20.50
N CYS A 531 -37.62 -12.12 -21.83
CA CYS A 531 -38.71 -11.57 -22.64
C CYS A 531 -39.96 -12.47 -22.66
N SER A 532 -39.85 -13.75 -22.31
CA SER A 532 -40.99 -14.68 -22.29
C SER A 532 -41.69 -14.74 -20.92
N ARG A 533 -41.13 -14.14 -19.87
CA ARG A 533 -41.71 -14.14 -18.51
C ARG A 533 -42.54 -12.88 -18.28
N ASP A 534 -43.86 -13.03 -18.18
CA ASP A 534 -44.80 -11.95 -17.85
C ASP A 534 -44.65 -11.45 -16.39
N ASP A 535 -44.08 -12.28 -15.49
CA ASP A 535 -44.08 -12.05 -14.03
C ASP A 535 -42.75 -11.52 -13.45
N VAL A 536 -41.67 -11.45 -14.24
CA VAL A 536 -40.37 -10.94 -13.73
C VAL A 536 -40.46 -9.41 -13.67
N GLN A 537 -40.36 -8.86 -12.46
CA GLN A 537 -40.53 -7.44 -12.16
C GLN A 537 -39.88 -6.52 -13.21
N ARG A 538 -40.65 -5.52 -13.67
CA ARG A 538 -40.20 -4.46 -14.60
C ARG A 538 -38.85 -3.81 -14.22
N SER A 539 -38.48 -3.82 -12.94
CA SER A 539 -37.21 -3.27 -12.41
C SER A 539 -35.95 -3.99 -12.91
N LEU A 540 -35.96 -5.33 -13.00
CA LEU A 540 -34.83 -6.12 -13.52
C LEU A 540 -34.68 -5.95 -15.04
N TRP A 541 -35.78 -5.67 -15.73
CA TRP A 541 -35.80 -5.52 -17.19
C TRP A 541 -35.06 -4.25 -17.65
N TYR A 542 -35.25 -3.12 -16.95
CA TYR A 542 -34.59 -1.85 -17.29
C TYR A 542 -33.08 -1.84 -17.02
N SER A 543 -32.61 -2.49 -15.95
CA SER A 543 -31.17 -2.59 -15.69
C SER A 543 -30.50 -3.53 -16.69
N THR A 544 -31.08 -4.70 -16.94
CA THR A 544 -30.54 -5.72 -17.86
C THR A 544 -30.41 -5.18 -19.29
N THR A 545 -31.44 -4.50 -19.79
CA THR A 545 -31.40 -3.88 -21.13
C THR A 545 -30.36 -2.77 -21.25
N SER A 546 -30.16 -1.97 -20.19
CA SER A 546 -29.15 -0.90 -20.17
C SER A 546 -27.71 -1.45 -20.20
N TYR A 547 -27.41 -2.49 -19.41
CA TYR A 547 -26.09 -3.12 -19.39
C TYR A 547 -25.80 -3.93 -20.65
N LEU A 548 -26.81 -4.59 -21.22
CA LEU A 548 -26.72 -5.19 -22.55
C LEU A 548 -26.42 -4.15 -23.62
N GLY A 549 -27.13 -3.02 -23.61
CA GLY A 549 -26.83 -1.89 -24.49
C GLY A 549 -25.39 -1.39 -24.33
N PHE A 550 -24.82 -1.42 -23.12
CA PHE A 550 -23.43 -1.05 -22.84
C PHE A 550 -22.42 -2.08 -23.36
N MET A 551 -22.64 -3.37 -23.07
CA MET A 551 -21.83 -4.49 -23.56
C MET A 551 -21.78 -4.57 -25.09
N LEU A 552 -22.89 -4.22 -25.73
CA LEU A 552 -23.01 -4.25 -27.18
C LEU A 552 -22.44 -2.99 -27.83
N ARG A 553 -22.37 -1.85 -27.12
CA ARG A 553 -21.63 -0.67 -27.60
C ARG A 553 -20.12 -0.91 -27.60
N TRP A 554 -19.60 -1.74 -26.69
CA TRP A 554 -18.19 -2.11 -26.64
C TRP A 554 -17.72 -2.95 -27.85
N SER A 555 -18.62 -3.52 -28.65
CA SER A 555 -18.31 -4.60 -29.60
C SER A 555 -18.39 -4.25 -31.09
N PHE A 556 -18.61 -3.01 -31.53
CA PHE A 556 -18.77 -2.73 -32.96
C PHE A 556 -17.46 -2.60 -33.76
N GLN A 557 -16.97 -3.74 -34.24
CA GLN A 557 -16.44 -3.86 -35.61
C GLN A 557 -17.39 -4.79 -36.42
N GLU A 558 -17.67 -4.45 -37.69
CA GLU A 558 -18.61 -5.14 -38.61
C GLU A 558 -18.60 -6.69 -38.58
N PRO A 559 -17.47 -7.41 -38.41
CA PRO A 559 -17.45 -8.88 -38.44
C PRO A 559 -18.21 -9.59 -37.30
N SER A 560 -18.54 -8.88 -36.22
CA SER A 560 -19.17 -9.47 -35.02
C SER A 560 -20.70 -9.62 -35.12
N LEU A 561 -21.33 -9.14 -36.19
CA LEU A 561 -22.79 -9.20 -36.42
C LEU A 561 -23.28 -10.48 -37.10
N GLU A 562 -22.40 -11.26 -37.74
CA GLU A 562 -22.77 -12.49 -38.46
C GLU A 562 -23.47 -13.55 -37.58
N PRO A 563 -23.05 -13.82 -36.33
CA PRO A 563 -23.73 -14.79 -35.47
C PRO A 563 -25.14 -14.37 -35.04
N LEU A 564 -25.35 -13.07 -34.80
CA LEU A 564 -26.66 -12.48 -34.48
C LEU A 564 -27.59 -12.52 -35.68
N ALA A 565 -27.07 -12.22 -36.87
CA ALA A 565 -27.77 -12.38 -38.15
C ALA A 565 -28.17 -13.84 -38.41
N GLY A 566 -27.27 -14.78 -38.13
CA GLY A 566 -27.57 -16.22 -38.24
C GLY A 566 -28.68 -16.68 -37.29
N THR A 567 -28.67 -16.21 -36.04
CA THR A 567 -29.69 -16.55 -35.04
C THR A 567 -31.05 -15.91 -35.34
N ALA A 568 -31.07 -14.69 -35.89
CA ALA A 568 -32.29 -14.02 -36.33
C ALA A 568 -32.87 -14.62 -37.62
N ALA A 569 -32.02 -15.17 -38.50
CA ALA A 569 -32.40 -15.79 -39.77
C ALA A 569 -32.79 -17.28 -39.63
N ASP A 570 -32.46 -17.92 -38.51
CA ASP A 570 -32.83 -19.31 -38.23
C ASP A 570 -34.35 -19.45 -37.98
N PRO A 571 -35.09 -20.16 -38.85
CA PRO A 571 -36.53 -20.35 -38.71
C PRO A 571 -36.93 -21.25 -37.53
N GLU A 572 -35.98 -21.99 -36.93
CA GLU A 572 -36.22 -22.78 -35.71
C GLU A 572 -36.03 -21.98 -34.41
N SER A 573 -35.45 -20.77 -34.50
CA SER A 573 -35.26 -19.90 -33.34
C SER A 573 -36.59 -19.29 -32.87
N SER A 574 -36.79 -19.21 -31.55
CA SER A 574 -38.06 -18.74 -30.97
C SER A 574 -38.38 -17.30 -31.37
N ALA A 575 -39.67 -16.96 -31.47
CA ALA A 575 -40.10 -15.57 -31.75
C ALA A 575 -39.55 -14.55 -30.74
N ALA A 576 -39.29 -14.98 -29.50
CA ALA A 576 -38.63 -14.17 -28.48
C ALA A 576 -37.14 -13.94 -28.77
N ALA A 577 -36.42 -14.92 -29.33
CA ALA A 577 -35.03 -14.77 -29.75
C ALA A 577 -34.90 -13.80 -30.93
N GLN A 578 -35.82 -13.89 -31.91
CA GLN A 578 -35.88 -12.97 -33.04
C GLN A 578 -36.24 -11.54 -32.60
N ALA A 579 -37.17 -11.38 -31.65
CA ALA A 579 -37.51 -10.08 -31.06
C ALA A 579 -36.37 -9.48 -30.22
N ALA A 580 -35.65 -10.31 -29.46
CA ALA A 580 -34.47 -9.89 -28.70
C ALA A 580 -33.35 -9.39 -29.62
N ALA A 581 -33.04 -10.12 -30.70
CA ALA A 581 -32.04 -9.70 -31.70
C ALA A 581 -32.42 -8.37 -32.37
N TRP A 582 -33.72 -8.15 -32.61
CA TRP A 582 -34.23 -6.92 -33.20
C TRP A 582 -34.16 -5.72 -32.24
N LEU A 583 -34.59 -5.89 -30.98
CA LEU A 583 -34.47 -4.87 -29.92
C LEU A 583 -33.01 -4.48 -29.69
N LEU A 584 -32.11 -5.47 -29.74
CA LEU A 584 -30.67 -5.27 -29.69
C LEU A 584 -30.18 -4.34 -30.81
N ALA A 585 -30.55 -4.64 -32.06
CA ALA A 585 -30.11 -3.87 -33.21
C ALA A 585 -30.65 -2.42 -33.20
N HIS A 586 -31.82 -2.21 -32.59
CA HIS A 586 -32.42 -0.88 -32.42
C HIS A 586 -31.69 -0.01 -31.37
N GLU A 587 -31.36 -0.56 -30.19
CA GLU A 587 -30.60 0.15 -29.14
C GLU A 587 -29.18 0.57 -29.59
N LEU A 588 -28.66 -0.09 -30.62
CA LEU A 588 -27.32 0.15 -31.17
C LEU A 588 -27.26 1.29 -32.21
N ARG A 589 -28.38 2.00 -32.43
CA ARG A 589 -28.49 3.22 -33.27
C ARG A 589 -27.84 3.13 -34.65
N GLN A 590 -27.90 1.97 -35.31
CA GLN A 590 -27.51 1.89 -36.72
C GLN A 590 -28.52 2.66 -37.58
N THR A 591 -28.04 3.57 -38.44
CA THR A 591 -28.89 4.34 -39.36
C THR A 591 -29.50 3.47 -40.47
N GLU A 592 -28.92 2.31 -40.77
CA GLU A 592 -29.52 1.26 -41.61
C GLU A 592 -29.14 -0.15 -41.12
N LEU A 593 -30.12 -1.04 -40.99
CA LEU A 593 -29.89 -2.46 -40.65
C LEU A 593 -29.27 -3.22 -41.85
N PRO A 594 -28.32 -4.16 -41.61
CA PRO A 594 -27.90 -5.15 -42.60
C PRO A 594 -29.12 -5.83 -43.23
N GLU A 595 -29.10 -6.06 -44.54
CA GLU A 595 -30.27 -6.51 -45.31
C GLU A 595 -30.91 -7.80 -44.75
N ILE A 596 -30.08 -8.65 -44.13
CA ILE A 596 -30.47 -9.91 -43.48
C ILE A 596 -31.27 -9.74 -42.17
N LEU A 597 -31.19 -8.55 -41.53
CA LEU A 597 -31.89 -8.21 -40.29
C LEU A 597 -33.13 -7.32 -40.53
N ARG A 598 -33.43 -6.97 -41.79
CA ARG A 598 -34.62 -6.17 -42.11
C ARG A 598 -35.86 -7.05 -41.97
N PRO A 599 -36.85 -6.68 -41.13
CA PRO A 599 -38.07 -7.47 -40.99
C PRO A 599 -38.82 -7.52 -42.33
N ILE A 600 -39.15 -8.73 -42.80
CA ILE A 600 -40.08 -8.89 -43.92
C ILE A 600 -41.46 -8.44 -43.43
N PRO A 601 -42.08 -7.42 -44.02
CA PRO A 601 -43.40 -6.96 -43.60
C PRO A 601 -44.43 -8.11 -43.66
N GLY A 602 -45.07 -8.42 -42.54
CA GLY A 602 -46.14 -9.43 -42.46
C GLY A 602 -45.77 -10.78 -41.82
N THR A 603 -44.57 -10.93 -41.25
CA THR A 603 -44.18 -12.14 -40.51
C THR A 603 -44.57 -12.07 -39.02
N ALA A 604 -44.76 -13.23 -38.38
CA ALA A 604 -45.13 -13.38 -36.97
C ALA A 604 -44.27 -12.59 -35.95
N PRO A 605 -42.95 -12.39 -36.16
CA PRO A 605 -42.11 -11.60 -35.25
C PRO A 605 -42.51 -10.13 -35.19
N PHE A 606 -42.90 -9.54 -36.32
CA PHE A 606 -43.32 -8.13 -36.39
C PHE A 606 -44.62 -7.88 -35.61
N ALA A 607 -45.57 -8.81 -35.68
CA ALA A 607 -46.84 -8.75 -34.96
C ALA A 607 -46.68 -8.90 -33.43
N ALA A 608 -45.77 -9.78 -33.00
CA ALA A 608 -45.41 -9.97 -31.59
C ALA A 608 -44.77 -8.69 -31.01
N LEU A 609 -43.90 -8.04 -31.78
CA LEU A 609 -43.17 -6.83 -31.39
C LEU A 609 -44.09 -5.61 -31.25
N THR A 610 -45.02 -5.40 -32.19
CA THR A 610 -46.07 -4.37 -32.06
C THR A 610 -47.00 -4.61 -30.86
N SER A 611 -47.26 -5.87 -30.52
CA SER A 611 -48.10 -6.21 -29.36
C SER A 611 -47.39 -5.98 -28.02
N LEU A 612 -46.06 -6.13 -27.99
CA LEU A 612 -45.23 -5.91 -26.80
C LEU A 612 -45.04 -4.41 -26.52
N LEU A 613 -44.77 -3.62 -27.57
CA LEU A 613 -44.62 -2.15 -27.48
C LEU A 613 -45.94 -1.43 -27.19
N ALA A 614 -47.07 -1.92 -27.69
CA ALA A 614 -48.39 -1.36 -27.38
C ALA A 614 -48.86 -1.60 -25.93
N ARG A 615 -48.27 -2.60 -25.24
CA ARG A 615 -48.59 -2.91 -23.83
C ARG A 615 -47.76 -2.12 -22.81
N SER A 616 -46.58 -1.61 -23.20
CA SER A 616 -45.70 -0.83 -22.31
C SER A 616 -46.09 0.65 -22.23
N SER A 617 -46.80 1.20 -23.22
CA SER A 617 -47.21 2.61 -23.29
C SER A 617 -48.54 2.93 -22.58
N GLY A 618 -49.00 2.08 -21.66
CA GLY A 618 -50.23 2.29 -20.89
C GLY A 618 -50.09 3.44 -19.87
N GLY A 619 -50.50 4.63 -20.29
CA GLY A 619 -50.41 5.93 -19.61
C GLY A 619 -50.50 5.95 -18.08
N GLN A 620 -49.38 6.30 -17.44
CA GLN A 620 -49.33 7.17 -16.26
C GLN A 620 -48.00 7.93 -16.24
N THR A 621 -48.10 9.27 -16.22
CA THR A 621 -47.01 10.22 -15.95
C THR A 621 -46.43 10.00 -14.56
N TRP A 622 -45.14 9.69 -14.46
CA TRP A 622 -44.40 9.71 -13.19
C TRP A 622 -42.98 10.25 -13.36
N MET A 623 -42.58 11.05 -12.37
CA MET A 623 -41.30 11.75 -12.21
C MET A 623 -40.11 10.77 -12.17
N LEU A 624 -39.04 11.13 -12.88
CA LEU A 624 -37.69 10.57 -12.71
C LEU A 624 -37.17 10.88 -11.29
N PRO A 625 -36.73 9.90 -10.49
CA PRO A 625 -35.84 10.15 -9.37
C PRO A 625 -34.38 10.21 -9.85
N ALA A 626 -33.65 11.17 -9.31
CA ALA A 626 -32.30 11.57 -9.70
C ALA A 626 -31.17 10.62 -9.22
N ARG A 627 -30.20 10.31 -10.10
CA ARG A 627 -28.72 10.52 -9.95
C ARG A 627 -27.91 9.86 -11.09
N PRO A 628 -26.65 10.32 -11.36
CA PRO A 628 -26.18 11.70 -11.33
C PRO A 628 -25.78 12.17 -12.74
N ALA A 629 -26.14 13.41 -13.04
CA ALA A 629 -25.71 14.16 -14.21
C ALA A 629 -24.21 14.57 -14.17
N GLU A 630 -23.43 14.06 -13.22
CA GLU A 630 -22.05 14.49 -12.95
C GLU A 630 -21.07 13.93 -13.98
N GLU A 631 -21.14 12.65 -14.34
CA GLU A 631 -20.21 12.04 -15.31
C GLU A 631 -20.43 12.51 -16.75
N LEU A 632 -21.68 12.79 -17.13
CA LEU A 632 -22.04 13.37 -18.42
C LEU A 632 -21.77 14.88 -18.47
N ALA A 633 -21.86 15.57 -17.32
CA ALA A 633 -21.45 16.97 -17.23
C ALA A 633 -19.93 17.10 -17.32
N ASP A 634 -19.14 16.22 -16.70
CA ASP A 634 -17.67 16.31 -16.74
C ASP A 634 -17.13 16.13 -18.17
N LEU A 635 -17.67 15.18 -18.95
CA LEU A 635 -17.27 14.98 -20.34
C LEU A 635 -17.70 16.13 -21.28
N VAL A 636 -18.92 16.64 -21.09
CA VAL A 636 -19.46 17.78 -21.86
C VAL A 636 -18.78 19.10 -21.46
N LEU A 637 -18.35 19.24 -20.20
CA LEU A 637 -17.59 20.38 -19.71
C LEU A 637 -16.15 20.31 -20.23
N GLU A 638 -15.44 19.18 -20.13
CA GLU A 638 -14.09 19.02 -20.69
C GLU A 638 -14.04 19.36 -22.19
N TRP A 639 -15.05 18.92 -22.97
CA TRP A 639 -15.13 19.19 -24.41
C TRP A 639 -15.62 20.61 -24.72
N GLY A 640 -16.54 21.14 -23.92
CA GLY A 640 -17.02 22.52 -24.02
C GLY A 640 -15.95 23.57 -23.67
N PHE A 641 -15.05 23.28 -22.73
CA PHE A 641 -13.98 24.17 -22.30
C PHE A 641 -12.83 24.26 -23.30
N ALA A 642 -12.43 23.15 -23.93
CA ALA A 642 -11.44 23.14 -25.00
C ALA A 642 -11.93 23.95 -26.23
N TRP A 643 -13.23 23.95 -26.50
CA TRP A 643 -13.83 24.69 -27.60
C TRP A 643 -14.01 26.20 -27.28
N LEU A 644 -14.36 26.55 -26.04
CA LEU A 644 -14.52 27.95 -25.60
C LEU A 644 -13.19 28.70 -25.42
N ALA A 645 -12.07 28.00 -25.23
CA ALA A 645 -10.74 28.59 -25.02
C ALA A 645 -10.19 29.32 -26.26
N ASP A 646 -10.68 29.03 -27.47
CA ASP A 646 -10.15 29.58 -28.72
C ASP A 646 -11.05 30.58 -29.47
N ASP A 647 -12.26 30.90 -28.97
CA ASP A 647 -13.07 31.99 -29.54
C ASP A 647 -12.74 33.34 -28.86
N PRO A 648 -12.04 34.28 -29.55
CA PRO A 648 -11.67 35.58 -28.98
C PRO A 648 -12.85 36.52 -28.72
N ARG A 649 -14.09 36.15 -29.11
CA ARG A 649 -15.27 37.03 -29.01
C ARG A 649 -16.14 36.80 -27.77
N VAL A 650 -15.81 35.84 -26.89
CA VAL A 650 -16.65 35.49 -25.73
C VAL A 650 -15.94 35.54 -24.36
N PRO A 651 -15.25 36.64 -23.97
CA PRO A 651 -14.63 36.77 -22.64
C PRO A 651 -15.56 36.54 -21.42
N PRO A 652 -16.83 37.00 -21.40
CA PRO A 652 -17.68 36.88 -20.21
C PRO A 652 -18.12 35.45 -19.87
N LEU A 653 -18.17 34.55 -20.87
CA LEU A 653 -18.65 33.18 -20.67
C LEU A 653 -17.55 32.24 -20.14
N ARG A 654 -16.28 32.53 -20.42
CA ARG A 654 -15.14 31.74 -19.91
C ARG A 654 -15.04 31.77 -18.39
N GLY A 655 -15.18 32.97 -17.81
CA GLY A 655 -15.14 33.15 -16.35
C GLY A 655 -16.30 32.46 -15.63
N ARG A 656 -17.53 32.58 -16.15
CA ARG A 656 -18.72 31.93 -15.53
C ARG A 656 -18.71 30.42 -15.65
N ALA A 657 -18.26 29.88 -16.79
CA ALA A 657 -18.12 28.44 -16.95
C ALA A 657 -17.08 27.90 -15.95
N TYR A 658 -15.93 28.58 -15.83
CA TYR A 658 -14.89 28.21 -14.85
C TYR A 658 -15.37 28.33 -13.39
N GLU A 659 -16.13 29.39 -13.03
CA GLU A 659 -16.76 29.53 -11.71
C GLU A 659 -17.75 28.39 -11.41
N THR A 660 -18.44 27.89 -12.43
CA THR A 660 -19.40 26.76 -12.31
C THR A 660 -18.67 25.43 -12.08
N TRP A 661 -17.58 25.19 -12.82
CA TRP A 661 -16.68 24.04 -12.60
C TRP A 661 -16.03 24.08 -11.21
N ALA A 662 -15.56 25.27 -10.79
CA ALA A 662 -15.00 25.50 -9.47
C ALA A 662 -16.00 25.25 -8.33
N ALA A 663 -17.28 25.58 -8.53
CA ALA A 663 -18.34 25.35 -7.56
C ALA A 663 -18.64 23.86 -7.33
N GLN A 664 -18.42 23.01 -8.34
CA GLN A 664 -18.59 21.55 -8.23
C GLN A 664 -17.47 20.88 -7.42
N LEU A 665 -16.30 21.52 -7.30
CA LEU A 665 -15.15 21.03 -6.52
C LEU A 665 -15.25 21.36 -5.00
N GLY A 666 -16.39 21.86 -4.52
CA GLY A 666 -16.64 22.08 -3.09
C GLY A 666 -15.87 23.26 -2.48
N SER A 667 -15.25 23.08 -1.30
CA SER A 667 -14.53 24.13 -0.53
C SER A 667 -13.36 24.80 -1.28
N ARG A 668 -13.04 24.33 -2.49
CA ARG A 668 -12.00 24.84 -3.39
C ARG A 668 -12.48 25.92 -4.36
N ALA A 669 -13.77 26.24 -4.39
CA ALA A 669 -14.32 27.29 -5.25
C ALA A 669 -13.66 28.67 -5.04
N GLN A 670 -13.31 28.99 -3.79
CA GLN A 670 -12.62 30.24 -3.44
C GLN A 670 -11.20 30.29 -4.03
N THR A 671 -10.45 29.19 -3.95
CA THR A 671 -9.10 29.08 -4.51
C THR A 671 -9.14 29.24 -6.03
N ALA A 672 -10.06 28.57 -6.70
CA ALA A 672 -10.21 28.68 -8.15
C ALA A 672 -10.57 30.11 -8.60
N SER A 673 -11.53 30.77 -7.94
CA SER A 673 -11.90 32.17 -8.24
C SER A 673 -10.71 33.13 -8.05
N GLN A 674 -9.92 32.94 -6.98
CA GLN A 674 -8.69 33.70 -6.75
C GLN A 674 -7.65 33.44 -7.84
N THR A 675 -7.42 32.18 -8.21
CA THR A 675 -6.52 31.80 -9.30
C THR A 675 -6.97 32.43 -10.64
N TRP A 676 -8.26 32.37 -10.98
CA TRP A 676 -8.80 33.03 -12.18
C TRP A 676 -8.55 34.54 -12.18
N SER A 677 -8.87 35.23 -11.07
CA SER A 677 -8.64 36.66 -10.95
C SER A 677 -7.16 37.06 -11.09
N LEU A 678 -6.24 36.17 -10.71
CA LEU A 678 -4.79 36.40 -10.77
C LEU A 678 -4.24 36.31 -12.20
N TRP A 679 -4.90 35.54 -13.06
CA TRP A 679 -4.46 35.22 -14.42
C TRP A 679 -5.33 35.85 -15.52
N GLN A 680 -6.40 36.56 -15.18
CA GLN A 680 -7.33 37.12 -16.16
C GLN A 680 -6.65 38.10 -17.16
N ALA A 681 -6.94 37.92 -18.45
CA ALA A 681 -6.50 38.82 -19.51
C ALA A 681 -6.98 40.26 -19.24
N GLY A 682 -6.05 41.19 -19.03
CA GLY A 682 -6.35 42.59 -18.69
C GLY A 682 -5.98 42.99 -17.26
N VAL A 683 -5.63 42.02 -16.41
CA VAL A 683 -4.90 42.30 -15.17
C VAL A 683 -3.47 42.65 -15.55
N ASP A 684 -3.07 43.88 -15.19
CA ASP A 684 -1.85 44.54 -15.64
C ASP A 684 -0.63 43.61 -15.53
N ALA A 685 0.19 43.54 -16.58
CA ALA A 685 1.49 42.84 -16.57
C ALA A 685 2.54 43.60 -15.72
N SER A 686 2.06 44.36 -14.74
CA SER A 686 2.85 45.09 -13.77
C SER A 686 3.75 44.13 -12.98
N PRO A 687 4.94 44.60 -12.56
CA PRO A 687 5.83 43.83 -11.68
C PRO A 687 5.14 43.34 -10.39
N GLU A 688 4.15 44.07 -9.86
CA GLU A 688 3.41 43.69 -8.66
C GLU A 688 2.58 42.41 -8.87
N HIS A 689 1.89 42.30 -10.00
CA HIS A 689 1.10 41.10 -10.34
C HIS A 689 2.01 39.90 -10.63
N HIS A 690 3.16 40.13 -11.26
CA HIS A 690 4.19 39.11 -11.46
C HIS A 690 4.69 38.54 -10.12
N VAL A 691 5.09 39.42 -9.18
CA VAL A 691 5.51 39.02 -7.83
C VAL A 691 4.40 38.27 -7.10
N ARG A 692 3.15 38.72 -7.22
CA ARG A 692 2.00 38.05 -6.59
C ARG A 692 1.78 36.65 -7.15
N ARG A 693 1.86 36.46 -8.47
CA ARG A 693 1.78 35.13 -9.11
C ARG A 693 2.86 34.19 -8.61
N LEU A 694 4.10 34.67 -8.55
CA LEU A 694 5.25 33.91 -8.05
C LEU A 694 5.08 33.52 -6.58
N GLN A 695 4.62 34.44 -5.72
CA GLN A 695 4.31 34.16 -4.32
C GLN A 695 3.19 33.13 -4.15
N THR A 696 2.12 33.23 -4.94
CA THR A 696 1.02 32.26 -4.90
C THR A 696 1.50 30.87 -5.33
N LEU A 697 2.28 30.77 -6.41
CA LEU A 697 2.86 29.50 -6.87
C LEU A 697 3.78 28.85 -5.82
N ARG A 698 4.60 29.64 -5.12
CA ARG A 698 5.43 29.15 -4.00
C ARG A 698 4.63 28.68 -2.79
N SER A 699 3.38 29.13 -2.66
CA SER A 699 2.48 28.72 -1.58
C SER A 699 1.63 27.50 -1.92
N CYS A 700 1.66 27.03 -3.17
CA CYS A 700 0.95 25.83 -3.59
C CYS A 700 1.43 24.61 -2.79
N ARG A 701 0.50 23.81 -2.29
CA ARG A 701 0.77 22.64 -1.45
C ARG A 701 0.83 21.34 -2.24
N SER A 702 0.47 21.37 -3.53
CA SER A 702 0.41 20.19 -4.38
C SER A 702 0.59 20.54 -5.87
N ASP A 703 1.01 19.55 -6.66
CA ASP A 703 1.10 19.68 -8.12
C ASP A 703 -0.26 19.93 -8.78
N LYS A 704 -1.36 19.51 -8.15
CA LYS A 704 -2.73 19.80 -8.64
C LYS A 704 -3.03 21.31 -8.61
N GLU A 705 -2.55 22.02 -7.59
CA GLU A 705 -2.70 23.48 -7.51
C GLU A 705 -1.80 24.18 -8.55
N ILE A 706 -0.59 23.68 -8.77
CA ILE A 706 0.33 24.20 -9.79
C ILE A 706 -0.27 24.01 -11.19
N ALA A 707 -0.80 22.82 -11.48
CA ALA A 707 -1.50 22.50 -12.72
C ALA A 707 -2.70 23.44 -12.95
N LEU A 708 -3.49 23.70 -11.90
CA LEU A 708 -4.61 24.63 -11.96
C LEU A 708 -4.17 26.04 -12.38
N HIS A 709 -3.07 26.54 -11.80
CA HIS A 709 -2.52 27.85 -12.18
C HIS A 709 -2.08 27.88 -13.65
N ALA A 710 -1.41 26.83 -14.13
CA ALA A 710 -0.97 26.74 -15.52
C ALA A 710 -2.13 26.66 -16.52
N LEU A 711 -3.17 25.86 -16.21
CA LEU A 711 -4.38 25.75 -17.03
C LEU A 711 -5.13 27.08 -17.10
N VAL A 712 -5.30 27.78 -15.96
CA VAL A 712 -5.97 29.08 -15.94
C VAL A 712 -5.16 30.13 -16.71
N ALA A 713 -3.83 30.12 -16.58
CA ALA A 713 -2.96 30.99 -17.38
C ALA A 713 -3.14 30.73 -18.88
N HIS A 714 -3.21 29.45 -19.28
CA HIS A 714 -3.47 29.05 -20.66
C HIS A 714 -4.84 29.57 -21.16
N MET A 715 -5.92 29.28 -20.43
CA MET A 715 -7.28 29.71 -20.78
C MET A 715 -7.45 31.23 -20.87
N SER A 716 -6.65 31.96 -20.09
CA SER A 716 -6.65 33.43 -20.05
C SER A 716 -5.69 34.06 -21.07
N GLY A 717 -5.02 33.27 -21.91
CA GLY A 717 -4.05 33.79 -22.88
C GLY A 717 -2.78 34.36 -22.24
N MET A 718 -2.48 34.00 -20.99
CA MET A 718 -1.31 34.44 -20.21
C MET A 718 -0.15 33.44 -20.26
N LEU A 719 -0.08 32.61 -21.30
CA LEU A 719 1.06 31.71 -21.54
C LEU A 719 2.43 32.41 -21.51
N PRO A 720 2.62 33.62 -22.09
CA PRO A 720 3.92 34.29 -22.04
C PRO A 720 4.38 34.63 -20.61
N GLU A 721 3.45 34.95 -19.72
CA GLU A 721 3.74 35.22 -18.31
C GLU A 721 4.07 33.93 -17.55
N LEU A 722 3.34 32.85 -17.82
CA LEU A 722 3.62 31.52 -17.27
C LEU A 722 5.03 31.04 -17.67
N GLU A 723 5.40 31.26 -18.95
CA GLU A 723 6.73 30.97 -19.48
C GLU A 723 7.81 31.80 -18.78
N LEU A 724 7.57 33.11 -18.58
CA LEU A 724 8.50 34.01 -17.89
C LEU A 724 8.77 33.54 -16.45
N ILE A 725 7.71 33.24 -15.69
CA ILE A 725 7.80 32.73 -14.31
C ILE A 725 8.53 31.38 -14.28
N GLY A 726 8.19 30.46 -15.19
CA GLY A 726 8.86 29.16 -15.29
C GLY A 726 10.36 29.31 -15.49
N LYS A 727 10.79 30.20 -16.40
CA LYS A 727 12.22 30.48 -16.65
C LYS A 727 12.93 31.11 -15.45
N GLU A 728 12.28 32.04 -14.74
CA GLU A 728 12.85 32.62 -13.52
C GLU A 728 13.08 31.56 -12.43
N LEU A 729 12.10 30.67 -12.23
CA LEU A 729 12.19 29.57 -11.29
C LEU A 729 13.31 28.59 -11.65
N LEU A 730 13.44 28.23 -12.94
CA LEU A 730 14.51 27.36 -13.44
C LEU A 730 15.91 27.97 -13.27
N ALA A 731 16.05 29.30 -13.30
CA ALA A 731 17.34 29.99 -13.13
C ALA A 731 17.79 30.12 -11.66
N ASN A 732 16.98 29.67 -10.68
CA ASN A 732 17.27 29.85 -9.26
C ASN A 732 18.32 28.84 -8.73
N GLU A 733 19.22 29.29 -7.85
CA GLU A 733 20.24 28.41 -7.21
C GLU A 733 19.63 27.36 -6.28
N ARG A 734 18.45 27.62 -5.71
CA ARG A 734 17.76 26.69 -4.81
C ARG A 734 17.06 25.58 -5.60
N GLN A 735 17.36 24.34 -5.24
CA GLN A 735 16.77 23.15 -5.85
C GLN A 735 15.23 23.15 -5.88
N LEU A 736 14.58 23.57 -4.78
CA LEU A 736 13.12 23.57 -4.68
C LEU A 736 12.44 24.54 -5.67
N GLU A 737 13.06 25.68 -5.94
CA GLU A 737 12.52 26.67 -6.88
C GLU A 737 12.60 26.14 -8.31
N ARG A 738 13.70 25.47 -8.68
CA ARG A 738 13.83 24.82 -9.98
C ARG A 738 12.80 23.71 -10.17
N LEU A 739 12.52 22.92 -9.13
CA LEU A 739 11.50 21.87 -9.17
C LEU A 739 10.09 22.43 -9.42
N LEU A 740 9.76 23.56 -8.79
CA LEU A 740 8.50 24.28 -9.05
C LEU A 740 8.41 24.77 -10.49
N GLY A 741 9.53 25.28 -11.04
CA GLY A 741 9.62 25.67 -12.46
C GLY A 741 9.36 24.50 -13.41
N VAL A 742 9.88 23.31 -13.08
CA VAL A 742 9.62 22.07 -13.84
C VAL A 742 8.14 21.69 -13.80
N SER A 743 7.50 21.65 -12.61
CA SER A 743 6.06 21.34 -12.48
C SER A 743 5.17 22.34 -13.22
N LEU A 744 5.53 23.63 -13.22
CA LEU A 744 4.77 24.68 -13.89
C LEU A 744 4.84 24.55 -15.42
N LEU A 745 6.04 24.30 -15.95
CA LEU A 745 6.28 24.20 -17.39
C LEU A 745 5.79 22.88 -17.98
N ALA A 746 5.53 21.85 -17.17
CA ALA A 746 4.91 20.58 -17.61
C ALA A 746 3.58 20.79 -18.35
N TRP A 747 2.87 21.86 -18.04
CA TRP A 747 1.56 22.22 -18.61
C TRP A 747 1.64 23.29 -19.70
N HIS A 748 2.85 23.71 -20.08
CA HIS A 748 3.06 24.66 -21.16
C HIS A 748 3.17 23.90 -22.50
N PRO A 749 2.47 24.32 -23.59
CA PRO A 749 2.51 23.62 -24.88
C PRO A 749 3.91 23.46 -25.50
N ASN A 750 4.83 24.34 -25.11
CA ASN A 750 6.24 24.36 -25.51
C ASN A 750 7.22 24.12 -24.35
N GLY A 751 6.74 23.58 -23.23
CA GLY A 751 7.49 23.40 -21.98
C GLY A 751 8.76 22.57 -22.16
N ASP A 752 8.67 21.50 -22.95
CA ASP A 752 9.76 20.59 -23.29
C ASP A 752 11.04 21.31 -23.75
N ARG A 753 10.94 22.40 -24.52
CA ARG A 753 12.10 23.16 -25.00
C ARG A 753 12.98 23.73 -23.89
N TRP A 754 12.42 24.02 -22.72
CA TRP A 754 13.17 24.54 -21.57
C TRP A 754 13.55 23.46 -20.58
N LEU A 755 12.85 22.32 -20.61
CA LEU A 755 13.06 21.21 -19.69
C LEU A 755 14.12 20.22 -20.20
N GLU A 756 14.24 20.05 -21.52
CA GLU A 756 15.23 19.15 -22.13
C GLU A 756 16.68 19.42 -21.69
N PRO A 757 17.17 20.68 -21.58
CA PRO A 757 18.53 20.91 -21.08
C PRO A 757 18.72 20.47 -19.63
N LEU A 758 17.68 20.53 -18.79
CA LEU A 758 17.78 20.21 -17.37
C LEU A 758 17.98 18.72 -17.12
N THR A 759 17.47 17.85 -18.00
CA THR A 759 17.63 16.39 -17.83
C THR A 759 19.09 15.95 -17.83
N GLU A 760 19.99 16.76 -18.38
CA GLU A 760 21.43 16.48 -18.43
C GLU A 760 22.26 17.42 -17.54
N THR A 761 21.86 18.69 -17.40
CA THR A 761 22.74 19.74 -16.88
C THR A 761 22.45 20.19 -15.45
N ASP A 762 21.30 19.87 -14.85
CA ASP A 762 21.02 20.30 -13.47
C ASP A 762 21.91 19.54 -12.47
N PRO A 763 22.51 20.20 -11.46
CA PRO A 763 23.32 19.53 -10.44
C PRO A 763 22.51 18.57 -9.55
N SER A 764 21.19 18.78 -9.40
CA SER A 764 20.34 17.91 -8.61
C SER A 764 19.73 16.78 -9.44
N THR A 765 19.99 15.53 -9.06
CA THR A 765 19.36 14.35 -9.67
C THR A 765 17.84 14.40 -9.66
N TRP A 766 17.25 14.96 -8.60
CA TRP A 766 15.80 15.02 -8.46
C TRP A 766 15.14 15.97 -9.46
N VAL A 767 15.79 17.09 -9.78
CA VAL A 767 15.32 18.03 -10.82
C VAL A 767 15.39 17.38 -12.20
N ARG A 768 16.45 16.59 -12.48
CA ARG A 768 16.62 15.88 -13.77
C ARG A 768 15.51 14.85 -14.01
N GLU A 769 15.21 14.03 -12.99
CA GLU A 769 14.15 13.02 -13.05
C GLU A 769 12.77 13.66 -13.25
N HIS A 770 12.47 14.73 -12.50
CA HIS A 770 11.19 15.43 -12.63
C HIS A 770 11.04 16.10 -14.00
N ALA A 771 12.12 16.60 -14.60
CA ALA A 771 12.12 17.17 -15.94
C ALA A 771 11.75 16.13 -17.01
N HIS A 772 12.19 14.87 -16.88
CA HIS A 772 11.78 13.79 -17.79
C HIS A 772 10.28 13.54 -17.78
N TRP A 773 9.66 13.50 -16.60
CA TRP A 773 8.21 13.37 -16.45
C TRP A 773 7.48 14.57 -17.09
N ALA A 774 7.91 15.78 -16.76
CA ALA A 774 7.29 17.01 -17.26
C ALA A 774 7.34 17.14 -18.80
N ILE A 775 8.42 16.67 -19.44
CA ILE A 775 8.54 16.61 -20.91
C ILE A 775 7.49 15.68 -21.52
N ALA A 776 7.22 14.53 -20.89
CA ALA A 776 6.21 13.59 -21.36
C ALA A 776 4.80 14.22 -21.33
N VAL A 777 4.48 14.91 -20.22
CA VAL A 777 3.21 15.65 -20.07
C VAL A 777 3.07 16.75 -21.14
N CYS A 778 4.12 17.54 -21.37
CA CYS A 778 4.12 18.59 -22.39
C CYS A 778 3.80 18.05 -23.79
N ARG A 779 4.42 16.92 -24.16
CA ARG A 779 4.24 16.30 -25.47
C ARG A 779 2.83 15.73 -25.63
N GLN A 780 2.32 15.04 -24.61
CA GLN A 780 0.96 14.52 -24.61
C GLN A 780 -0.08 15.65 -24.80
N GLU A 781 0.09 16.77 -24.10
CA GLU A 781 -0.86 17.88 -24.19
C GLU A 781 -0.78 18.60 -25.55
N ARG A 782 0.43 18.73 -26.11
CA ARG A 782 0.61 19.24 -27.48
C ARG A 782 -0.09 18.36 -28.51
N ASP A 783 0.07 17.04 -28.41
CA ASP A 783 -0.55 16.09 -29.34
C ASP A 783 -2.08 16.15 -29.23
N ARG A 784 -2.60 16.27 -28.00
CA ARG A 784 -4.04 16.49 -27.75
C ARG A 784 -4.55 17.77 -28.41
N GLN A 785 -3.81 18.86 -28.27
CA GLN A 785 -4.17 20.15 -28.88
C GLN A 785 -4.09 20.10 -30.42
N ALA A 786 -3.08 19.43 -30.98
CA ALA A 786 -2.96 19.24 -32.43
C ALA A 786 -4.17 18.47 -33.00
N GLY A 787 -4.61 17.41 -32.30
CA GLY A 787 -5.82 16.68 -32.68
C GLY A 787 -7.08 17.56 -32.64
N LEU A 788 -7.21 18.43 -31.64
CA LEU A 788 -8.31 19.40 -31.55
C LEU A 788 -8.26 20.43 -32.70
N ASP A 789 -7.07 20.93 -33.03
CA ASP A 789 -6.87 21.89 -34.12
C ASP A 789 -7.18 21.28 -35.49
N GLU A 790 -6.90 20.00 -35.71
CA GLU A 790 -7.28 19.27 -36.93
C GLU A 790 -8.80 19.11 -37.08
N LEU A 791 -9.52 18.98 -35.96
CA LEU A 791 -10.97 18.83 -35.95
C LEU A 791 -11.71 20.17 -36.14
N LYS A 792 -11.13 21.29 -35.69
CA LYS A 792 -11.75 22.63 -35.76
C LYS A 792 -12.27 23.04 -37.14
N PRO A 793 -11.53 22.91 -38.26
CA PRO A 793 -12.02 23.28 -39.58
C PRO A 793 -13.25 22.47 -40.00
N ARG A 794 -13.26 21.17 -39.68
CA ARG A 794 -14.36 20.24 -40.00
C ARG A 794 -15.65 20.63 -39.30
N PHE A 795 -15.54 21.07 -38.03
CA PHE A 795 -16.68 21.60 -37.28
C PHE A 795 -17.13 22.98 -37.77
N SER A 796 -16.24 23.79 -38.35
CA SER A 796 -16.53 25.15 -38.82
C SER A 796 -17.20 25.21 -40.20
N GLU A 797 -16.95 24.23 -41.08
CA GLU A 797 -17.48 24.22 -42.45
C GLU A 797 -18.89 23.61 -42.58
N GLN A 798 -19.29 22.72 -41.68
CA GLN A 798 -20.53 21.94 -41.84
C GLN A 798 -21.79 22.56 -41.21
N LEU A 799 -21.68 23.61 -40.37
CA LEU A 799 -22.85 24.12 -39.63
C LEU A 799 -22.72 25.62 -39.29
N ASP A 800 -23.78 26.39 -39.58
CA ASP A 800 -23.93 27.80 -39.15
C ASP A 800 -24.30 27.88 -37.66
N TRP A 801 -23.34 27.52 -36.80
CA TRP A 801 -23.51 27.48 -35.34
C TRP A 801 -23.68 28.85 -34.68
N ARG A 802 -23.28 29.93 -35.37
CA ARG A 802 -23.11 31.27 -34.79
C ARG A 802 -24.40 31.89 -34.26
N GLY A 803 -25.55 31.43 -34.73
CA GLY A 803 -26.86 31.95 -34.33
C GLY A 803 -27.63 31.16 -33.28
N VAL A 804 -27.29 29.88 -33.04
CA VAL A 804 -28.11 28.96 -32.22
C VAL A 804 -27.50 28.75 -30.85
N ILE A 805 -26.24 28.27 -30.79
CA ILE A 805 -25.55 28.02 -29.51
C ILE A 805 -25.34 29.32 -28.75
N GLY A 806 -24.95 30.40 -29.42
CA GLY A 806 -24.72 31.71 -28.77
C GLY A 806 -25.95 32.28 -28.06
N ARG A 807 -27.17 32.05 -28.60
CA ARG A 807 -28.41 32.56 -27.98
C ARG A 807 -28.89 31.71 -26.83
N ASP A 808 -28.64 30.41 -26.84
CA ASP A 808 -29.13 29.50 -25.81
C ASP A 808 -28.12 29.33 -24.65
N LEU A 809 -26.81 29.42 -24.92
CA LEU A 809 -25.81 29.59 -23.86
C LEU A 809 -25.94 30.94 -23.14
N GLU A 810 -26.27 32.02 -23.86
CA GLU A 810 -26.46 33.34 -23.23
C GLU A 810 -27.66 33.35 -22.26
N LYS A 811 -28.73 32.58 -22.56
CA LYS A 811 -29.89 32.41 -21.66
C LYS A 811 -29.58 31.50 -20.47
N TYR A 812 -28.85 30.40 -20.70
CA TYR A 812 -28.39 29.52 -19.61
C TYR A 812 -27.50 30.26 -18.62
N CYS A 813 -26.54 31.04 -19.12
CA CYS A 813 -25.66 31.83 -18.27
C CYS A 813 -26.38 33.00 -17.56
N ARG A 814 -27.62 33.33 -17.92
CA ARG A 814 -28.52 34.24 -17.18
C ARG A 814 -29.40 33.52 -16.15
N GLY A 815 -29.28 32.20 -16.00
CA GLY A 815 -30.06 31.40 -15.06
C GLY A 815 -31.46 31.02 -15.56
N GLU A 816 -31.72 31.12 -16.87
CA GLU A 816 -32.98 30.73 -17.47
C GLU A 816 -33.01 29.20 -17.73
N ASP A 817 -34.14 28.57 -17.44
CA ASP A 817 -34.36 27.13 -17.61
C ASP A 817 -34.46 26.77 -19.10
N ILE A 818 -33.39 26.18 -19.63
CA ILE A 818 -33.26 25.74 -21.04
C ILE A 818 -34.42 24.83 -21.47
N SER A 819 -34.99 24.04 -20.55
CA SER A 819 -35.99 23.01 -20.87
C SER A 819 -37.29 23.57 -21.47
N ARG A 820 -37.58 24.86 -21.24
CA ARG A 820 -38.78 25.53 -21.78
C ARG A 820 -38.64 26.05 -23.22
N HIS A 821 -37.43 26.05 -23.77
CA HIS A 821 -37.15 26.66 -25.07
C HIS A 821 -36.63 25.69 -26.14
N LEU A 822 -36.37 24.43 -25.76
CA LEU A 822 -36.07 23.34 -26.69
C LEU A 822 -37.36 22.66 -27.17
N ASP A 823 -38.15 23.37 -27.98
CA ASP A 823 -39.18 22.70 -28.80
C ASP A 823 -38.50 22.20 -30.09
N LEU A 824 -37.81 21.06 -29.96
CA LEU A 824 -37.14 20.39 -31.06
C LEU A 824 -37.97 19.17 -31.43
N GLY A 825 -38.82 19.33 -32.45
CA GLY A 825 -39.47 18.20 -33.11
C GLY A 825 -38.48 17.15 -33.64
N GLU A 826 -39.04 16.05 -34.16
CA GLU A 826 -38.46 14.74 -34.57
C GLU A 826 -37.13 14.71 -35.35
N LYS A 827 -36.48 15.84 -35.62
CA LYS A 827 -35.16 15.92 -36.29
C LYS A 827 -34.01 16.38 -35.38
N GLY A 828 -34.27 16.77 -34.12
CA GLY A 828 -33.23 17.33 -33.23
C GLY A 828 -32.46 16.31 -32.39
N VAL A 829 -33.05 15.18 -32.03
CA VAL A 829 -32.45 14.26 -31.04
C VAL A 829 -31.16 13.54 -31.51
N PRO A 830 -30.94 13.24 -32.80
CA PRO A 830 -29.69 12.61 -33.26
C PRO A 830 -28.43 13.48 -33.10
N TRP A 831 -28.55 14.80 -32.91
CA TRP A 831 -27.37 15.69 -32.88
C TRP A 831 -26.71 15.75 -31.50
N LEU A 832 -27.43 15.54 -30.40
CA LEU A 832 -26.86 15.73 -29.05
C LEU A 832 -25.89 14.59 -28.62
N VAL A 833 -25.79 13.53 -29.43
CA VAL A 833 -25.03 12.29 -29.14
C VAL A 833 -23.92 12.03 -30.17
N ALA A 834 -23.85 12.81 -31.25
CA ALA A 834 -22.72 12.81 -32.18
C ALA A 834 -21.79 13.98 -31.83
#